data_AF-A0A4Q2DAC8-F1
#
_entry.id   AF-A0A4Q2DAC8-F1
#
_cell.length_a   1.000
_cell.length_b   1.000
_cell.length_c   1.000
_cell.angle_alpha   90.00
_cell.angle_beta   90.00
_cell.angle_gamma   90.00
#
_symmetry.space_group_name_H-M   'P 1'
#
loop_
_entity.id
_entity.type
_entity.pdbx_description
1 polymer ?
#
loop_
_entity_poly.entity_id
_entity_poly.type
_entity_poly.pdbx_seq_one_letter_code
_entity_poly.pdbx_strand_id
1 'polypeptide(L)'
;MTSKLLKGLEKGLKFLKNRIKSRKDAITAKLARKEKVSSDDEAWLDNEGNTVDEERVVDALKRANTPDRVLDEMNAADKEVVKKLRELGGDVPKVVGNRRKRGNYGKVLPVKPKAPAVDSDAEVDGPPLEPDGKMQNATLQQRITILNWYHANGKNQSATERHFQRVPKYRNIRFNQPLLSKWLKNEEKWRQEYENSTQHERSSKRAKQTEHPDVTEMMDLWVTKACNEGVQLTGEILREKWRDFEKLAGIPEDERLKLSNGWLDSLKKRLGLKKWKRHGESGSANPEVVAKERERVRQLLRESGYAWRDIFNMDETGLFYAMVPDTGISNAQRGGLKGKKVRLTYVFTVNADGTEKHRPLIIGKAKQPRAFRKKTAAQLGFLYRNNAKAWMTSEIYQKWLRDWDAELRQANRKVLLLQDNFSGHIPPSDLRNIRVENFEANLTSHVQPLDQGIIRCFKAHYRAVYIRRAVDRYDEGVTPTNIYDIDQLQAMRLADAAWKEVDATSIKNCWKKAGILPDTHSTPFQPTVPISALISSNTVIEGVVHAEKELNDALDQLQSTGVLHQKNRMNIEFLLNSPEENINIDLATDQDIFDAVMEAREAQEHLDINGGDDDEEPISTRPSPSDVRKAVTTITDFLIESDDPYARKLEGLLQGLRRDLQLTETRSLKATRVTDYFSRI
;
A
#
# COMPACT_ATOMS: atom_id res chain seq x y z
N MET A 1 -32.32 23.37 11.46
CA MET A 1 -32.97 23.06 10.15
C MET A 1 -31.93 22.71 9.08
N THR A 2 -30.81 23.45 9.03
CA THR A 2 -29.47 23.00 8.59
C THR A 2 -29.41 21.83 7.58
N SER A 3 -29.52 20.57 8.03
CA SER A 3 -29.34 19.38 7.18
C SER A 3 -30.26 19.32 5.95
N LYS A 4 -31.50 19.83 6.03
CA LYS A 4 -32.40 19.88 4.85
C LYS A 4 -31.92 20.94 3.85
N LEU A 5 -31.60 22.13 4.34
CA LEU A 5 -31.16 23.25 3.53
C LEU A 5 -29.86 22.92 2.77
N LEU A 6 -28.87 22.36 3.47
CA LEU A 6 -27.59 21.99 2.86
C LEU A 6 -27.78 20.98 1.71
N LYS A 7 -28.60 19.94 1.91
CA LYS A 7 -28.97 18.97 0.86
C LYS A 7 -29.70 19.60 -0.32
N GLY A 8 -30.49 20.66 -0.10
CA GLY A 8 -31.12 21.45 -1.15
C GLY A 8 -30.10 22.20 -2.02
N LEU A 9 -29.14 22.88 -1.37
CA LEU A 9 -28.06 23.61 -2.04
C LEU A 9 -27.12 22.68 -2.81
N GLU A 10 -26.72 21.54 -2.22
CA GLU A 10 -25.91 20.52 -2.91
C GLU A 10 -26.62 19.95 -4.15
N LYS A 11 -27.94 19.75 -4.08
CA LYS A 11 -28.75 19.31 -5.22
C LYS A 11 -28.79 20.37 -6.33
N GLY A 12 -28.94 21.65 -5.97
CA GLY A 12 -28.87 22.77 -6.92
C GLY A 12 -27.51 22.88 -7.60
N LEU A 13 -26.42 22.81 -6.83
CA LEU A 13 -25.05 22.85 -7.35
C LEU A 13 -24.77 21.66 -8.29
N LYS A 14 -25.22 20.46 -7.92
CA LYS A 14 -25.12 19.28 -8.78
C LYS A 14 -25.91 19.42 -10.09
N PHE A 15 -27.08 20.07 -10.04
CA PHE A 15 -27.86 20.36 -11.25
C PHE A 15 -27.13 21.36 -12.16
N LEU A 16 -26.59 22.45 -11.60
CA LEU A 16 -25.83 23.45 -12.34
C LEU A 16 -24.58 22.84 -13.00
N LYS A 17 -23.77 22.08 -12.23
CA LYS A 17 -22.60 21.36 -12.77
C LYS A 17 -22.96 20.41 -13.89
N ASN A 18 -24.06 19.66 -13.77
CA ASN A 18 -24.53 18.79 -14.84
C ASN A 18 -24.96 19.58 -16.09
N ARG A 19 -25.61 20.75 -15.93
CA ARG A 19 -26.06 21.61 -17.04
C ARG A 19 -24.88 22.11 -17.89
N ILE A 20 -23.78 22.51 -17.25
CA ILE A 20 -22.61 23.09 -17.93
C ILE A 20 -21.62 22.02 -18.44
N LYS A 21 -21.64 20.80 -17.87
CA LYS A 21 -20.63 19.78 -18.12
C LYS A 21 -20.35 19.53 -19.60
N SER A 22 -21.38 19.27 -20.41
CA SER A 22 -21.19 18.88 -21.82
C SER A 22 -20.44 19.95 -22.65
N ARG A 23 -20.72 21.24 -22.42
CA ARG A 23 -20.00 22.34 -23.10
C ARG A 23 -18.59 22.53 -22.53
N LYS A 24 -18.40 22.36 -21.22
CA LYS A 24 -17.07 22.43 -20.58
C LYS A 24 -16.15 21.29 -21.02
N ASP A 25 -16.68 20.07 -21.13
CA ASP A 25 -15.97 18.90 -21.70
C ASP A 25 -15.59 19.15 -23.17
N ALA A 26 -16.49 19.72 -23.97
CA ALA A 26 -16.22 20.08 -25.37
C ALA A 26 -15.13 21.16 -25.53
N ILE A 27 -15.16 22.23 -24.73
CA ILE A 27 -14.11 23.27 -24.75
C ILE A 27 -12.76 22.68 -24.29
N THR A 28 -12.77 21.84 -23.26
CA THR A 28 -11.56 21.12 -22.81
C THR A 28 -10.98 20.26 -23.94
N ALA A 29 -11.84 19.60 -24.72
CA ALA A 29 -11.43 18.81 -25.88
C ALA A 29 -10.92 19.64 -27.08
N LYS A 30 -11.32 20.93 -27.22
CA LYS A 30 -10.71 21.88 -28.18
C LYS A 30 -9.30 22.27 -27.70
N LEU A 31 -9.18 22.68 -26.45
CA LEU A 31 -7.91 23.09 -25.82
C LEU A 31 -6.86 21.97 -25.86
N ALA A 32 -7.26 20.72 -25.60
CA ALA A 32 -6.38 19.56 -25.71
C ALA A 32 -5.83 19.32 -27.14
N ARG A 33 -6.55 19.77 -28.17
CA ARG A 33 -6.13 19.77 -29.59
C ARG A 33 -5.38 21.04 -30.01
N LYS A 34 -5.13 21.98 -29.09
CA LYS A 34 -4.56 23.31 -29.34
C LYS A 34 -5.40 24.17 -30.31
N GLU A 35 -6.69 23.87 -30.42
CA GLU A 35 -7.66 24.69 -31.17
C GLU A 35 -7.93 25.99 -30.41
N LYS A 36 -8.10 27.12 -31.12
CA LYS A 36 -8.52 28.38 -30.49
C LYS A 36 -9.93 28.24 -29.92
N VAL A 37 -10.12 28.72 -28.70
CA VAL A 37 -11.45 28.93 -28.12
C VAL A 37 -12.11 30.12 -28.86
N SER A 38 -13.43 30.10 -29.02
CA SER A 38 -14.17 31.24 -29.58
C SER A 38 -14.51 32.24 -28.48
N SER A 39 -14.67 33.52 -28.84
CA SER A 39 -15.10 34.57 -27.91
C SER A 39 -16.42 34.21 -27.19
N ASP A 40 -17.31 33.44 -27.83
CA ASP A 40 -18.56 32.95 -27.25
C ASP A 40 -18.37 31.82 -26.22
N ASP A 41 -17.30 31.04 -26.32
CA ASP A 41 -16.93 30.00 -25.34
C ASP A 41 -16.12 30.62 -24.19
N GLU A 42 -15.30 31.63 -24.44
CA GLU A 42 -14.59 32.43 -23.41
C GLU A 42 -15.60 33.23 -22.55
N ALA A 43 -16.43 34.06 -23.17
CA ALA A 43 -17.47 34.82 -22.46
C ALA A 43 -18.47 33.92 -21.72
N TRP A 44 -18.71 32.70 -22.22
CA TRP A 44 -19.52 31.70 -21.51
C TRP A 44 -18.77 31.08 -20.31
N LEU A 45 -17.46 30.83 -20.41
CA LEU A 45 -16.65 30.32 -19.30
C LEU A 45 -16.56 31.30 -18.13
N ASP A 46 -16.45 32.61 -18.40
CA ASP A 46 -16.42 33.65 -17.36
C ASP A 46 -17.77 33.81 -16.64
N ASN A 47 -18.88 33.58 -17.37
CA ASN A 47 -20.24 33.74 -16.89
C ASN A 47 -20.91 32.40 -16.50
N GLU A 48 -21.71 31.81 -17.39
CA GLU A 48 -22.53 30.63 -17.05
C GLU A 48 -21.72 29.35 -16.75
N GLY A 49 -20.53 29.20 -17.34
CA GLY A 49 -19.63 28.06 -17.16
C GLY A 49 -18.75 28.16 -15.91
N ASN A 50 -18.80 29.30 -15.21
CA ASN A 50 -18.19 29.52 -13.92
C ASN A 50 -19.13 29.00 -12.81
N THR A 51 -18.56 28.29 -11.84
CA THR A 51 -19.26 27.79 -10.65
C THR A 51 -18.47 28.01 -9.36
N VAL A 52 -17.43 28.85 -9.40
CA VAL A 52 -16.51 29.05 -8.27
C VAL A 52 -17.24 29.62 -7.05
N ASP A 53 -18.17 30.55 -7.24
CA ASP A 53 -18.93 31.13 -6.13
C ASP A 53 -20.02 30.19 -5.58
N GLU A 54 -20.75 29.45 -6.44
CA GLU A 54 -21.66 28.40 -5.98
C GLU A 54 -20.94 27.32 -5.15
N GLU A 55 -19.72 26.97 -5.54
CA GLU A 55 -18.89 26.02 -4.80
C GLU A 55 -18.39 26.63 -3.48
N ARG A 56 -17.82 27.84 -3.51
CA ARG A 56 -17.35 28.57 -2.33
C ARG A 56 -18.44 28.72 -1.26
N VAL A 57 -19.64 29.11 -1.67
CA VAL A 57 -20.80 29.31 -0.79
C VAL A 57 -21.28 27.99 -0.18
N VAL A 58 -21.37 26.91 -0.97
CA VAL A 58 -21.75 25.58 -0.43
C VAL A 58 -20.69 25.05 0.53
N ASP A 59 -19.40 25.22 0.23
CA ASP A 59 -18.32 24.73 1.08
C ASP A 59 -18.16 25.52 2.38
N ALA A 60 -18.40 26.83 2.38
CA ALA A 60 -18.48 27.63 3.60
C ALA A 60 -19.58 27.11 4.55
N LEU A 61 -20.77 26.82 3.99
CA LEU A 61 -21.91 26.31 4.76
C LEU A 61 -21.74 24.85 5.21
N LYS A 62 -20.81 24.09 4.61
CA LYS A 62 -20.41 22.73 5.06
C LYS A 62 -19.49 22.75 6.27
N ARG A 63 -18.63 23.76 6.38
CA ARG A 63 -17.59 23.87 7.43
C ARG A 63 -18.11 24.56 8.70
N ALA A 64 -19.27 25.20 8.62
CA ALA A 64 -19.89 25.91 9.74
C ALA A 64 -20.63 24.95 10.70
N ASN A 65 -20.30 25.01 12.00
CA ASN A 65 -21.08 24.34 13.05
C ASN A 65 -22.51 24.93 13.17
N THR A 66 -22.70 26.19 12.76
CA THR A 66 -23.99 26.90 12.75
C THR A 66 -24.25 27.54 11.37
N PRO A 67 -24.59 26.73 10.33
CA PRO A 67 -24.80 27.24 8.97
C PRO A 67 -25.87 28.34 8.86
N ASP A 68 -26.89 28.28 9.73
CA ASP A 68 -27.97 29.26 9.78
C ASP A 68 -27.43 30.66 10.16
N ARG A 69 -26.40 30.77 11.05
CA ARG A 69 -25.74 32.04 11.39
C ARG A 69 -24.88 32.59 10.24
N VAL A 70 -24.15 31.71 9.55
CA VAL A 70 -23.30 32.10 8.40
C VAL A 70 -24.14 32.66 7.25
N LEU A 71 -25.38 32.18 7.08
CA LEU A 71 -26.33 32.72 6.11
C LEU A 71 -26.78 34.16 6.46
N ASP A 72 -26.90 34.49 7.74
CA ASP A 72 -27.23 35.86 8.16
C ASP A 72 -26.03 36.80 8.00
N GLU A 73 -24.82 36.33 8.29
CA GLU A 73 -23.55 37.09 8.18
C GLU A 73 -23.03 37.21 6.72
N MET A 74 -23.56 36.45 5.76
CA MET A 74 -23.16 36.50 4.34
C MET A 74 -23.41 37.87 3.67
N ASN A 75 -22.56 38.20 2.68
CA ASN A 75 -22.73 39.37 1.83
C ASN A 75 -23.91 39.20 0.83
N ALA A 76 -24.27 40.28 0.11
CA ALA A 76 -25.40 40.27 -0.81
C ALA A 76 -25.25 39.32 -2.02
N ALA A 77 -24.04 39.17 -2.57
CA ALA A 77 -23.78 38.27 -3.69
C ALA A 77 -23.89 36.80 -3.26
N ASP A 78 -23.27 36.44 -2.12
CA ASP A 78 -23.37 35.10 -1.54
C ASP A 78 -24.82 34.71 -1.23
N LYS A 79 -25.64 35.66 -0.77
CA LYS A 79 -27.09 35.45 -0.53
C LYS A 79 -27.88 35.20 -1.83
N GLU A 80 -27.55 35.88 -2.93
CA GLU A 80 -28.17 35.62 -4.23
C GLU A 80 -27.71 34.27 -4.82
N VAL A 81 -26.45 33.87 -4.60
CA VAL A 81 -25.94 32.52 -4.92
C VAL A 81 -26.70 31.44 -4.13
N VAL A 82 -26.94 31.62 -2.83
CA VAL A 82 -27.79 30.72 -2.02
C VAL A 82 -29.19 30.61 -2.61
N LYS A 83 -29.80 31.73 -3.05
CA LYS A 83 -31.13 31.75 -3.67
C LYS A 83 -31.16 30.99 -4.99
N LYS A 84 -30.26 31.30 -5.93
CA LYS A 84 -30.05 30.59 -7.21
C LYS A 84 -29.94 29.07 -7.00
N LEU A 85 -29.18 28.64 -5.99
CA LEU A 85 -29.03 27.23 -5.66
C LEU A 85 -30.26 26.59 -5.00
N ARG A 86 -31.06 27.31 -4.19
CA ARG A 86 -32.34 26.80 -3.64
C ARG A 86 -33.40 26.61 -4.73
N GLU A 87 -33.46 27.53 -5.70
CA GLU A 87 -34.37 27.46 -6.84
C GLU A 87 -34.05 26.25 -7.72
N LEU A 88 -32.78 26.07 -8.11
CA LEU A 88 -32.31 24.87 -8.83
C LEU A 88 -32.42 23.57 -8.01
N GLY A 89 -32.30 23.67 -6.67
CA GLY A 89 -32.55 22.57 -5.74
C GLY A 89 -34.02 22.20 -5.60
N GLY A 90 -34.94 23.11 -5.91
CA GLY A 90 -36.39 22.92 -5.82
C GLY A 90 -36.95 22.96 -4.39
N ASP A 91 -36.37 23.77 -3.49
CA ASP A 91 -36.86 23.94 -2.10
C ASP A 91 -37.37 25.37 -1.87
N VAL A 92 -38.50 25.69 -2.50
CA VAL A 92 -39.14 27.02 -2.46
C VAL A 92 -40.38 26.99 -1.54
N PRO A 93 -40.48 27.87 -0.52
CA PRO A 93 -41.69 28.02 0.28
C PRO A 93 -42.86 28.55 -0.56
N LYS A 94 -44.06 27.97 -0.40
CA LYS A 94 -45.28 28.51 -1.02
C LYS A 94 -45.63 29.88 -0.40
N VAL A 95 -45.42 30.95 -1.16
CA VAL A 95 -45.82 32.31 -0.76
C VAL A 95 -47.34 32.41 -0.71
N VAL A 96 -47.88 32.98 0.38
CA VAL A 96 -49.32 33.18 0.57
C VAL A 96 -49.75 34.46 -0.15
N GLY A 97 -50.29 34.30 -1.36
CA GLY A 97 -50.92 35.39 -2.12
C GLY A 97 -52.30 35.76 -1.56
N ASN A 98 -52.58 37.07 -1.41
CA ASN A 98 -53.76 37.55 -0.67
C ASN A 98 -55.02 37.73 -1.56
N ARG A 99 -56.19 37.83 -0.91
CA ARG A 99 -57.54 37.76 -1.51
C ARG A 99 -57.86 38.83 -2.56
N ARG A 100 -58.61 38.44 -3.60
CA ARG A 100 -59.73 39.25 -4.15
C ARG A 100 -61.01 38.40 -4.28
N LYS A 101 -62.17 39.05 -4.09
CA LYS A 101 -63.54 38.49 -4.29
C LYS A 101 -63.97 38.76 -5.77
N ARG A 102 -65.12 38.32 -6.33
CA ARG A 102 -66.41 37.84 -5.79
C ARG A 102 -67.24 37.15 -6.91
N GLY A 103 -68.29 36.40 -6.56
CA GLY A 103 -69.30 35.85 -7.50
C GLY A 103 -69.25 34.32 -7.59
N ASN A 104 -70.19 33.46 -7.15
CA ASN A 104 -71.59 33.52 -6.66
C ASN A 104 -72.63 32.95 -7.65
N TYR A 105 -73.62 32.24 -7.08
CA TYR A 105 -74.65 31.39 -7.71
C TYR A 105 -74.10 30.06 -8.31
N GLY A 106 -74.69 28.89 -8.04
CA GLY A 106 -75.92 28.64 -7.29
C GLY A 106 -76.06 27.25 -6.64
N LYS A 107 -77.19 27.09 -5.93
CA LYS A 107 -77.73 25.89 -5.25
C LYS A 107 -77.99 24.76 -6.28
N VAL A 108 -78.24 23.48 -5.94
CA VAL A 108 -78.92 22.83 -4.78
C VAL A 108 -78.20 21.49 -4.41
N LEU A 109 -78.65 20.54 -3.58
CA LEU A 109 -79.92 20.23 -2.86
C LEU A 109 -79.58 19.43 -1.56
N PRO A 110 -80.22 19.66 -0.39
CA PRO A 110 -80.10 18.77 0.78
C PRO A 110 -81.37 17.92 1.02
N VAL A 111 -81.22 16.74 1.66
CA VAL A 111 -82.12 16.11 2.66
C VAL A 111 -81.55 14.72 3.09
N LYS A 112 -81.92 14.22 4.29
CA LYS A 112 -81.50 12.93 4.91
C LYS A 112 -82.74 12.00 5.07
N PRO A 113 -82.84 11.03 6.02
CA PRO A 113 -81.91 10.00 6.56
C PRO A 113 -82.53 8.56 6.60
N LYS A 114 -81.74 7.50 6.89
CA LYS A 114 -81.89 6.59 8.08
C LYS A 114 -80.91 5.38 8.09
N ALA A 115 -80.72 4.79 9.29
CA ALA A 115 -80.03 3.52 9.59
C ALA A 115 -81.06 2.42 10.00
N PRO A 116 -80.73 1.17 10.42
CA PRO A 116 -79.77 0.72 11.47
C PRO A 116 -78.55 -0.09 10.94
N ALA A 117 -77.44 -0.35 11.66
CA ALA A 117 -77.18 -1.21 12.85
C ALA A 117 -77.36 -2.73 12.56
N VAL A 118 -76.58 -3.70 13.10
CA VAL A 118 -75.92 -3.80 14.43
C VAL A 118 -74.52 -4.47 14.37
N ASP A 119 -73.66 -4.05 15.31
CA ASP A 119 -72.42 -4.58 15.94
C ASP A 119 -71.92 -6.01 15.59
N SER A 120 -70.61 -6.27 15.61
CA SER A 120 -69.90 -6.63 16.87
C SER A 120 -68.38 -6.40 16.82
N ASP A 121 -67.81 -6.08 17.98
CA ASP A 121 -66.41 -5.65 18.15
C ASP A 121 -65.37 -6.78 18.23
N ALA A 122 -64.15 -6.44 17.82
CA ALA A 122 -62.91 -7.08 18.27
C ALA A 122 -61.74 -6.10 18.13
N GLU A 123 -61.45 -5.33 19.18
CA GLU A 123 -60.26 -4.48 19.23
C GLU A 123 -58.97 -5.32 19.32
N VAL A 124 -57.97 -4.94 18.52
CA VAL A 124 -56.55 -5.08 18.91
C VAL A 124 -55.83 -3.82 18.43
N ASP A 125 -55.60 -2.88 19.35
CA ASP A 125 -54.75 -1.72 19.08
C ASP A 125 -53.28 -2.15 18.99
N GLY A 126 -52.49 -1.43 18.20
CA GLY A 126 -51.10 -1.75 17.93
C GLY A 126 -50.42 -0.71 17.04
N PRO A 127 -49.32 -0.06 17.49
CA PRO A 127 -48.64 0.94 16.69
C PRO A 127 -47.99 0.33 15.43
N PRO A 128 -47.72 1.12 14.36
CA PRO A 128 -47.15 0.61 13.12
C PRO A 128 -45.72 0.04 13.29
N LEU A 129 -45.62 -1.26 13.59
CA LEU A 129 -44.36 -2.00 13.74
C LEU A 129 -43.42 -1.75 12.57
N GLU A 130 -42.16 -1.40 12.83
CA GLU A 130 -41.20 -0.98 11.80
C GLU A 130 -40.82 -2.09 10.79
N PRO A 131 -40.47 -1.74 9.54
CA PRO A 131 -40.12 -2.71 8.51
C PRO A 131 -38.64 -3.13 8.61
N ASP A 132 -38.33 -4.09 9.49
CA ASP A 132 -36.98 -4.65 9.65
C ASP A 132 -36.57 -5.54 8.46
N GLY A 133 -36.27 -4.93 7.31
CA GLY A 133 -35.82 -5.65 6.13
C GLY A 133 -35.52 -4.78 4.92
N LYS A 134 -34.37 -5.02 4.28
CA LYS A 134 -33.99 -4.38 3.01
C LYS A 134 -35.03 -4.71 1.92
N MET A 135 -35.60 -3.68 1.29
CA MET A 135 -36.58 -3.84 0.20
C MET A 135 -36.05 -4.70 -0.95
N GLN A 136 -36.89 -5.62 -1.45
CA GLN A 136 -36.53 -6.63 -2.46
C GLN A 136 -37.42 -6.51 -3.71
N ASN A 137 -36.98 -7.08 -4.83
CA ASN A 137 -37.83 -7.20 -6.03
C ASN A 137 -38.74 -8.44 -5.89
N ALA A 138 -39.94 -8.37 -6.47
CA ALA A 138 -40.87 -9.50 -6.50
C ALA A 138 -40.33 -10.66 -7.35
N THR A 139 -40.42 -11.90 -6.83
CA THR A 139 -40.16 -13.13 -7.60
C THR A 139 -41.24 -13.35 -8.66
N LEU A 140 -41.00 -14.29 -9.58
CA LEU A 140 -41.97 -14.64 -10.62
C LEU A 140 -43.26 -15.21 -10.00
N GLN A 141 -43.13 -16.09 -9.00
CA GLN A 141 -44.27 -16.58 -8.19
C GLN A 141 -45.10 -15.43 -7.60
N GLN A 142 -44.44 -14.47 -6.96
CA GLN A 142 -45.12 -13.33 -6.31
C GLN A 142 -45.82 -12.44 -7.34
N ARG A 143 -45.21 -12.23 -8.52
CA ARG A 143 -45.83 -11.50 -9.63
C ARG A 143 -47.13 -12.14 -10.10
N ILE A 144 -47.13 -13.46 -10.33
CA ILE A 144 -48.33 -14.20 -10.74
C ILE A 144 -49.40 -14.19 -9.65
N THR A 145 -49.04 -14.36 -8.37
CA THR A 145 -50.03 -14.26 -7.26
C THR A 145 -50.70 -12.89 -7.20
N ILE A 146 -49.95 -11.81 -7.40
CA ILE A 146 -50.48 -10.43 -7.42
C ILE A 146 -51.40 -10.19 -8.63
N LEU A 147 -51.02 -10.69 -9.82
CA LEU A 147 -51.83 -10.59 -11.05
C LEU A 147 -53.15 -11.39 -10.93
N ASN A 148 -53.10 -12.61 -10.38
CA ASN A 148 -54.28 -13.43 -10.14
C ASN A 148 -55.24 -12.75 -9.13
N TRP A 149 -54.71 -12.16 -8.05
CA TRP A 149 -55.51 -11.40 -7.08
C TRP A 149 -56.18 -10.18 -7.74
N TYR A 150 -55.46 -9.43 -8.57
CA TYR A 150 -55.99 -8.28 -9.31
C TYR A 150 -57.21 -8.64 -10.17
N HIS A 151 -57.14 -9.74 -10.92
CA HIS A 151 -58.27 -10.19 -11.75
C HIS A 151 -59.46 -10.69 -10.93
N ALA A 152 -59.21 -11.37 -9.81
CA ALA A 152 -60.26 -11.83 -8.90
C ALA A 152 -60.95 -10.69 -8.13
N ASN A 153 -60.23 -9.61 -7.79
CA ASN A 153 -60.71 -8.52 -6.93
C ASN A 153 -61.05 -7.26 -7.75
N GLY A 154 -61.90 -7.42 -8.77
CA GLY A 154 -62.51 -6.30 -9.50
C GLY A 154 -61.55 -5.43 -10.33
N LYS A 155 -60.34 -5.92 -10.65
CA LYS A 155 -59.37 -5.28 -11.57
C LYS A 155 -59.00 -3.84 -11.17
N ASN A 156 -59.01 -3.53 -9.87
CA ASN A 156 -58.66 -2.20 -9.35
C ASN A 156 -57.18 -2.18 -8.89
N GLN A 157 -56.33 -1.46 -9.63
CA GLN A 157 -54.88 -1.42 -9.38
C GLN A 157 -54.55 -0.74 -8.03
N SER A 158 -55.25 0.34 -7.69
CA SER A 158 -55.05 1.09 -6.44
C SER A 158 -55.66 0.40 -5.21
N ALA A 159 -56.59 -0.55 -5.40
CA ALA A 159 -57.00 -1.49 -4.36
C ALA A 159 -55.95 -2.60 -4.17
N THR A 160 -55.42 -3.13 -5.28
CA THR A 160 -54.38 -4.18 -5.28
C THR A 160 -53.10 -3.72 -4.57
N GLU A 161 -52.61 -2.51 -4.87
CA GLU A 161 -51.47 -1.91 -4.15
C GLU A 161 -51.75 -1.81 -2.64
N ARG A 162 -52.90 -1.24 -2.26
CA ARG A 162 -53.30 -1.08 -0.85
C ARG A 162 -53.52 -2.40 -0.11
N HIS A 163 -53.86 -3.48 -0.81
CA HIS A 163 -53.94 -4.83 -0.23
C HIS A 163 -52.53 -5.38 0.03
N PHE A 164 -51.69 -5.51 -1.00
CA PHE A 164 -50.38 -6.15 -0.85
C PHE A 164 -49.37 -5.35 0.00
N GLN A 165 -49.55 -4.03 0.14
CA GLN A 165 -48.81 -3.23 1.13
C GLN A 165 -49.15 -3.56 2.60
N ARG A 166 -50.34 -4.13 2.87
CA ARG A 166 -50.77 -4.55 4.21
C ARG A 166 -50.45 -6.01 4.52
N VAL A 167 -50.36 -6.89 3.52
CA VAL A 167 -50.07 -8.31 3.74
C VAL A 167 -48.61 -8.50 4.20
N PRO A 168 -48.32 -9.03 5.40
CA PRO A 168 -46.95 -9.09 5.94
C PRO A 168 -45.95 -9.79 5.02
N LYS A 169 -46.38 -10.87 4.35
CA LYS A 169 -45.58 -11.65 3.37
C LYS A 169 -45.10 -10.85 2.16
N TYR A 170 -45.70 -9.69 1.87
CA TYR A 170 -45.36 -8.83 0.73
C TYR A 170 -44.81 -7.45 1.15
N ARG A 171 -44.81 -7.12 2.45
CA ARG A 171 -44.46 -5.79 2.99
C ARG A 171 -43.06 -5.29 2.59
N ASN A 172 -42.09 -6.19 2.43
CA ASN A 172 -40.72 -5.85 2.07
C ASN A 172 -40.44 -5.90 0.54
N ILE A 173 -41.48 -5.95 -0.30
CA ILE A 173 -41.37 -6.01 -1.76
C ILE A 173 -41.57 -4.62 -2.38
N ARG A 174 -40.75 -4.28 -3.39
CA ARG A 174 -40.92 -3.11 -4.24
C ARG A 174 -42.12 -3.32 -5.18
N PHE A 175 -43.30 -2.94 -4.71
CA PHE A 175 -44.56 -3.03 -5.45
C PHE A 175 -45.37 -1.73 -5.33
N ASN A 176 -45.90 -1.25 -6.46
CA ASN A 176 -46.78 -0.09 -6.56
C ASN A 176 -47.65 -0.15 -7.83
N GLN A 177 -48.67 0.71 -7.94
CA GLN A 177 -49.59 0.74 -9.09
C GLN A 177 -48.87 0.92 -10.45
N PRO A 178 -47.86 1.79 -10.61
CA PRO A 178 -47.12 1.87 -11.87
C PRO A 178 -46.41 0.57 -12.26
N LEU A 179 -45.88 -0.18 -11.30
CA LEU A 179 -45.25 -1.48 -11.55
C LEU A 179 -46.29 -2.55 -11.90
N LEU A 180 -47.45 -2.56 -11.23
CA LEU A 180 -48.58 -3.42 -11.60
C LEU A 180 -49.05 -3.15 -13.04
N SER A 181 -49.19 -1.87 -13.42
CA SER A 181 -49.51 -1.47 -14.79
C SER A 181 -48.48 -1.99 -15.80
N LYS A 182 -47.18 -1.92 -15.47
CA LYS A 182 -46.11 -2.49 -16.32
C LYS A 182 -46.16 -4.03 -16.41
N TRP A 183 -46.56 -4.72 -15.34
CA TRP A 183 -46.76 -6.17 -15.36
C TRP A 183 -47.97 -6.58 -16.19
N LEU A 184 -49.11 -5.91 -16.03
CA LEU A 184 -50.33 -6.13 -16.83
C LEU A 184 -50.09 -5.94 -18.34
N LYS A 185 -49.32 -4.91 -18.73
CA LYS A 185 -48.89 -4.70 -20.13
C LYS A 185 -48.06 -5.83 -20.74
N ASN A 186 -47.56 -6.77 -19.93
CA ASN A 186 -46.74 -7.91 -20.36
C ASN A 186 -47.22 -9.22 -19.70
N GLU A 187 -48.51 -9.29 -19.32
CA GLU A 187 -49.03 -10.36 -18.46
C GLU A 187 -48.83 -11.75 -19.07
N GLU A 188 -49.12 -11.90 -20.36
CA GLU A 188 -48.95 -13.12 -21.13
C GLU A 188 -47.52 -13.67 -21.03
N LYS A 189 -46.51 -12.80 -21.25
CA LYS A 189 -45.10 -13.17 -21.11
C LYS A 189 -44.79 -13.70 -19.71
N TRP A 190 -45.29 -13.06 -18.66
CA TRP A 190 -45.03 -13.52 -17.29
C TRP A 190 -45.69 -14.87 -16.97
N ARG A 191 -46.84 -15.18 -17.60
CA ARG A 191 -47.52 -16.47 -17.46
C ARG A 191 -46.76 -17.59 -18.16
N GLN A 192 -46.37 -17.38 -19.41
CA GLN A 192 -45.51 -18.32 -20.16
C GLN A 192 -44.15 -18.54 -19.48
N GLU A 193 -43.50 -17.46 -19.00
CA GLU A 193 -42.24 -17.54 -18.23
C GLU A 193 -42.43 -18.34 -16.92
N TYR A 194 -43.60 -18.24 -16.27
CA TYR A 194 -43.91 -18.97 -15.05
C TYR A 194 -44.20 -20.46 -15.33
N GLU A 195 -44.99 -20.78 -16.35
CA GLU A 195 -45.32 -22.15 -16.74
C GLU A 195 -44.06 -22.93 -17.11
N ASN A 196 -43.18 -22.33 -17.93
CA ASN A 196 -41.91 -22.93 -18.35
C ASN A 196 -40.82 -22.96 -17.25
N SER A 197 -40.99 -22.25 -16.13
CA SER A 197 -40.01 -22.23 -15.02
C SER A 197 -40.18 -23.41 -14.06
N THR A 198 -39.08 -23.96 -13.56
CA THR A 198 -39.09 -24.90 -12.42
C THR A 198 -39.49 -24.22 -11.10
N GLN A 199 -39.81 -25.00 -10.06
CA GLN A 199 -40.17 -24.47 -8.73
C GLN A 199 -39.05 -23.63 -8.08
N HIS A 200 -37.78 -23.92 -8.38
CA HIS A 200 -36.64 -23.14 -7.91
C HIS A 200 -36.50 -21.81 -8.66
N GLU A 201 -36.80 -21.78 -9.96
CA GLU A 201 -36.77 -20.55 -10.77
C GLU A 201 -37.97 -19.64 -10.47
N ARG A 202 -39.17 -20.20 -10.28
CA ARG A 202 -40.38 -19.47 -9.84
C ARG A 202 -40.15 -18.71 -8.52
N SER A 203 -39.34 -19.29 -7.63
CA SER A 203 -38.96 -18.69 -6.33
C SER A 203 -37.66 -17.86 -6.39
N SER A 204 -36.91 -17.91 -7.49
CA SER A 204 -35.75 -17.05 -7.72
C SER A 204 -36.16 -15.59 -7.96
N LYS A 205 -35.20 -14.68 -7.74
CA LYS A 205 -35.35 -13.22 -7.92
C LYS A 205 -34.85 -12.75 -9.29
N ARG A 206 -34.13 -13.63 -10.03
CA ARG A 206 -33.67 -13.44 -11.41
C ARG A 206 -33.15 -14.77 -11.96
N ALA A 207 -33.75 -15.27 -13.04
CA ALA A 207 -33.09 -16.28 -13.88
C ALA A 207 -31.83 -15.65 -14.50
N LYS A 208 -30.71 -16.38 -14.46
CA LYS A 208 -29.39 -15.92 -14.90
C LYS A 208 -28.77 -16.99 -15.80
N GLN A 209 -29.18 -17.01 -17.07
CA GLN A 209 -28.39 -17.64 -18.12
C GLN A 209 -27.08 -16.83 -18.28
N THR A 210 -25.95 -17.49 -18.47
CA THR A 210 -24.71 -16.84 -18.91
C THR A 210 -24.74 -16.67 -20.42
N GLU A 211 -24.23 -15.54 -20.91
CA GLU A 211 -24.37 -15.14 -22.32
C GLU A 211 -23.61 -16.07 -23.29
N HIS A 212 -22.61 -16.82 -22.80
CA HIS A 212 -21.96 -17.92 -23.52
C HIS A 212 -21.81 -19.15 -22.60
N PRO A 213 -22.73 -20.14 -22.62
CA PRO A 213 -22.69 -21.28 -21.70
C PRO A 213 -21.44 -22.17 -21.89
N ASP A 214 -21.06 -22.46 -23.13
CA ASP A 214 -19.98 -23.41 -23.43
C ASP A 214 -18.62 -22.87 -22.98
N VAL A 215 -18.34 -21.59 -23.25
CA VAL A 215 -17.17 -20.86 -22.72
C VAL A 215 -17.21 -20.78 -21.19
N THR A 216 -18.40 -20.70 -20.58
CA THR A 216 -18.57 -20.73 -19.12
C THR A 216 -18.11 -22.08 -18.55
N GLU A 217 -18.47 -23.19 -19.17
CA GLU A 217 -18.10 -24.54 -18.75
C GLU A 217 -16.61 -24.84 -18.97
N MET A 218 -16.06 -24.48 -20.15
CA MET A 218 -14.61 -24.58 -20.42
C MET A 218 -13.78 -23.85 -19.37
N MET A 219 -14.22 -22.67 -18.96
CA MET A 219 -13.56 -21.88 -17.92
C MET A 219 -13.61 -22.56 -16.55
N ASP A 220 -14.75 -23.15 -16.18
CA ASP A 220 -14.93 -23.80 -14.87
C ASP A 220 -14.08 -25.06 -14.74
N LEU A 221 -14.05 -25.89 -15.79
CA LEU A 221 -13.20 -27.08 -15.87
C LEU A 221 -11.72 -26.69 -15.81
N TRP A 222 -11.30 -25.68 -16.58
CA TRP A 222 -9.91 -25.23 -16.60
C TRP A 222 -9.47 -24.62 -15.26
N VAL A 223 -10.28 -23.79 -14.62
CA VAL A 223 -9.98 -23.24 -13.28
C VAL A 223 -9.88 -24.35 -12.25
N THR A 224 -10.79 -25.33 -12.28
CA THR A 224 -10.77 -26.48 -11.37
C THR A 224 -9.48 -27.28 -11.52
N LYS A 225 -9.09 -27.58 -12.78
CA LYS A 225 -7.82 -28.25 -13.08
C LYS A 225 -6.61 -27.44 -12.58
N ALA A 226 -6.53 -26.15 -12.93
CA ALA A 226 -5.42 -25.29 -12.57
C ALA A 226 -5.30 -25.09 -11.04
N CYS A 227 -6.41 -25.06 -10.30
CA CYS A 227 -6.39 -25.07 -8.84
C CYS A 227 -5.81 -26.38 -8.25
N ASN A 228 -6.16 -27.53 -8.82
CA ASN A 228 -5.63 -28.84 -8.39
C ASN A 228 -4.13 -28.99 -8.73
N GLU A 229 -3.69 -28.42 -9.85
CA GLU A 229 -2.28 -28.36 -10.28
C GLU A 229 -1.48 -27.25 -9.56
N GLY A 230 -2.08 -26.54 -8.59
CA GLY A 230 -1.41 -25.53 -7.76
C GLY A 230 -1.09 -24.20 -8.44
N VAL A 231 -1.55 -24.00 -9.68
CA VAL A 231 -1.22 -22.86 -10.56
C VAL A 231 -1.71 -21.52 -9.98
N GLN A 232 -0.89 -20.47 -10.09
CA GLN A 232 -1.21 -19.14 -9.58
C GLN A 232 -2.20 -18.39 -10.49
N LEU A 233 -3.50 -18.57 -10.24
CA LEU A 233 -4.57 -17.90 -10.99
C LEU A 233 -4.73 -16.41 -10.64
N THR A 234 -4.08 -15.54 -11.42
CA THR A 234 -4.28 -14.08 -11.34
C THR A 234 -5.56 -13.64 -12.05
N GLY A 235 -6.03 -12.42 -11.74
CA GLY A 235 -7.19 -11.83 -12.39
C GLY A 235 -7.00 -11.54 -13.89
N GLU A 236 -5.76 -11.53 -14.38
CA GLU A 236 -5.42 -11.28 -15.79
C GLU A 236 -5.29 -12.58 -16.57
N ILE A 237 -4.64 -13.60 -15.99
CA ILE A 237 -4.67 -14.98 -16.50
C ILE A 237 -6.12 -15.45 -16.70
N LEU A 238 -7.01 -15.17 -15.74
CA LEU A 238 -8.43 -15.50 -15.86
C LEU A 238 -9.15 -14.77 -17.00
N ARG A 239 -8.70 -13.58 -17.43
CA ARG A 239 -9.28 -12.85 -18.58
C ARG A 239 -8.72 -13.32 -19.91
N GLU A 240 -7.41 -13.55 -20.00
CA GLU A 240 -6.81 -14.10 -21.24
C GLU A 240 -7.32 -15.51 -21.52
N LYS A 241 -7.44 -16.37 -20.50
CA LYS A 241 -7.98 -17.71 -20.71
C LYS A 241 -9.44 -17.71 -21.17
N TRP A 242 -10.25 -16.76 -20.70
CA TRP A 242 -11.60 -16.56 -21.21
C TRP A 242 -11.59 -16.13 -22.69
N ARG A 243 -10.73 -15.17 -23.07
CA ARG A 243 -10.55 -14.75 -24.47
C ARG A 243 -10.12 -15.89 -25.38
N ASP A 244 -9.26 -16.79 -24.90
CA ASP A 244 -8.88 -18.00 -25.66
C ASP A 244 -10.07 -18.94 -25.88
N PHE A 245 -10.93 -19.14 -24.88
CA PHE A 245 -12.13 -19.95 -25.04
C PHE A 245 -13.18 -19.25 -25.93
N GLU A 246 -13.31 -17.92 -25.90
CA GLU A 246 -14.13 -17.16 -26.86
C GLU A 246 -13.63 -17.32 -28.31
N LYS A 247 -12.31 -17.28 -28.54
CA LYS A 247 -11.71 -17.59 -29.86
C LYS A 247 -11.99 -19.04 -30.28
N LEU A 248 -11.80 -20.00 -29.37
CA LEU A 248 -11.91 -21.43 -29.64
C LEU A 248 -13.37 -21.87 -29.90
N ALA A 249 -14.34 -21.22 -29.23
CA ALA A 249 -15.77 -21.37 -29.49
C ALA A 249 -16.26 -20.58 -30.72
N GLY A 250 -15.36 -19.90 -31.45
CA GLY A 250 -15.69 -19.19 -32.69
C GLY A 250 -16.49 -17.89 -32.52
N ILE A 251 -16.52 -17.31 -31.31
CA ILE A 251 -17.41 -16.17 -31.00
C ILE A 251 -16.95 -14.89 -31.73
N PRO A 252 -17.81 -14.23 -32.51
CA PRO A 252 -17.54 -12.95 -33.17
C PRO A 252 -17.09 -11.86 -32.18
N GLU A 253 -16.18 -10.98 -32.60
CA GLU A 253 -15.55 -10.02 -31.67
C GLU A 253 -16.52 -8.95 -31.14
N ASP A 254 -17.60 -8.68 -31.86
CA ASP A 254 -18.72 -7.82 -31.46
C ASP A 254 -19.70 -8.49 -30.47
N GLU A 255 -19.73 -9.82 -30.43
CA GLU A 255 -20.55 -10.61 -29.48
C GLU A 255 -19.83 -10.94 -28.16
N ARG A 256 -18.50 -10.77 -28.08
CA ARG A 256 -17.68 -11.16 -26.90
C ARG A 256 -17.98 -10.35 -25.63
N LEU A 257 -17.76 -10.99 -24.48
CA LEU A 257 -18.01 -10.39 -23.18
C LEU A 257 -16.99 -9.30 -22.82
N LYS A 258 -17.49 -8.17 -22.33
CA LYS A 258 -16.65 -7.12 -21.74
C LYS A 258 -16.20 -7.55 -20.33
N LEU A 259 -15.01 -8.14 -20.25
CA LEU A 259 -14.36 -8.77 -19.07
C LEU A 259 -13.96 -7.79 -17.94
N SER A 260 -14.94 -7.00 -17.52
CA SER A 260 -14.85 -6.02 -16.44
C SER A 260 -14.56 -6.67 -15.08
N ASN A 261 -14.17 -5.84 -14.11
CA ASN A 261 -13.97 -6.29 -12.73
C ASN A 261 -15.26 -6.91 -12.13
N GLY A 262 -16.44 -6.45 -12.56
CA GLY A 262 -17.72 -7.04 -12.15
C GLY A 262 -17.99 -8.44 -12.72
N TRP A 263 -17.50 -8.74 -13.93
CA TRP A 263 -17.48 -10.11 -14.47
C TRP A 263 -16.54 -10.99 -13.65
N LEU A 264 -15.30 -10.52 -13.41
CA LEU A 264 -14.27 -11.27 -12.69
C LEU A 264 -14.69 -11.59 -11.24
N ASP A 265 -15.33 -10.65 -10.55
CA ASP A 265 -15.85 -10.88 -9.20
C ASP A 265 -17.10 -11.77 -9.18
N SER A 266 -17.85 -11.86 -10.29
CA SER A 266 -18.93 -12.84 -10.45
C SER A 266 -18.37 -14.24 -10.71
N LEU A 267 -17.30 -14.38 -11.51
CA LEU A 267 -16.62 -15.65 -11.76
C LEU A 267 -16.02 -16.22 -10.47
N LYS A 268 -15.25 -15.42 -9.73
CA LYS A 268 -14.66 -15.82 -8.45
C LYS A 268 -15.70 -16.33 -7.45
N LYS A 269 -16.82 -15.60 -7.29
CA LYS A 269 -17.91 -15.99 -6.38
C LYS A 269 -18.61 -17.28 -6.79
N ARG A 270 -18.71 -17.54 -8.10
CA ARG A 270 -19.34 -18.76 -8.66
C ARG A 270 -18.46 -19.99 -8.45
N LEU A 271 -17.15 -19.85 -8.63
CA LEU A 271 -16.15 -20.91 -8.45
C LEU A 271 -15.54 -20.97 -7.04
N GLY A 272 -16.13 -20.28 -6.05
CA GLY A 272 -15.64 -20.28 -4.66
C GLY A 272 -14.25 -19.65 -4.44
N LEU A 273 -13.64 -19.04 -5.46
CA LEU A 273 -12.28 -18.50 -5.42
C LEU A 273 -12.17 -17.34 -4.42
N LYS A 274 -11.43 -17.58 -3.34
CA LYS A 274 -11.07 -16.58 -2.33
C LYS A 274 -9.68 -16.00 -2.65
N LYS A 275 -9.50 -14.70 -2.41
CA LYS A 275 -8.17 -14.07 -2.47
C LYS A 275 -7.39 -14.43 -1.21
N TRP A 276 -6.64 -15.53 -1.26
CA TRP A 276 -5.65 -15.87 -0.24
C TRP A 276 -4.39 -15.02 -0.42
N LYS A 277 -3.82 -14.53 0.69
CA LYS A 277 -2.47 -13.97 0.70
C LYS A 277 -1.53 -15.13 1.07
N ARG A 278 -0.83 -15.72 0.10
CA ARG A 278 0.25 -16.65 0.41
C ARG A 278 1.37 -15.85 1.11
N HIS A 279 1.91 -16.42 2.18
CA HIS A 279 3.25 -16.07 2.66
C HIS A 279 4.27 -16.82 1.78
N GLY A 280 5.57 -16.68 2.04
CA GLY A 280 6.62 -17.45 1.34
C GLY A 280 6.52 -18.96 1.62
N GLU A 281 7.52 -19.72 1.17
CA GLU A 281 7.55 -21.19 1.31
C GLU A 281 7.52 -21.70 2.76
N SER A 282 7.73 -20.80 3.73
CA SER A 282 7.44 -21.00 5.16
C SER A 282 6.00 -21.44 5.47
N GLY A 283 5.07 -21.29 4.52
CA GLY A 283 3.70 -21.81 4.62
C GLY A 283 3.52 -23.27 4.15
N SER A 284 4.57 -23.90 3.60
CA SER A 284 4.53 -25.23 2.96
C SER A 284 5.52 -26.25 3.53
N ALA A 285 6.53 -25.83 4.30
CA ALA A 285 7.45 -26.75 4.94
C ALA A 285 6.75 -27.64 5.99
N ASN A 286 6.95 -28.97 5.92
CA ASN A 286 6.46 -29.89 6.94
C ASN A 286 7.18 -29.61 8.28
N PRO A 287 6.46 -29.35 9.41
CA PRO A 287 7.06 -29.15 10.72
C PRO A 287 8.02 -30.28 11.17
N GLU A 288 7.80 -31.52 10.72
CA GLU A 288 8.71 -32.65 11.00
C GLU A 288 10.07 -32.50 10.31
N VAL A 289 10.10 -31.91 9.11
CA VAL A 289 11.33 -31.67 8.35
C VAL A 289 12.10 -30.52 8.98
N VAL A 290 11.42 -29.43 9.35
CA VAL A 290 12.01 -28.34 10.17
C VAL A 290 12.56 -28.86 11.50
N ALA A 291 11.88 -29.82 12.15
CA ALA A 291 12.36 -30.43 13.40
C ALA A 291 13.59 -31.32 13.19
N LYS A 292 13.62 -32.12 12.12
CA LYS A 292 14.80 -32.94 11.74
C LYS A 292 16.01 -32.06 11.43
N GLU A 293 15.84 -31.00 10.64
CA GLU A 293 16.92 -30.07 10.31
C GLU A 293 17.48 -29.38 11.55
N ARG A 294 16.61 -28.91 12.45
CA ARG A 294 17.05 -28.36 13.74
C ARG A 294 17.88 -29.35 14.54
N GLU A 295 17.52 -30.63 14.57
CA GLU A 295 18.32 -31.64 15.29
C GLU A 295 19.62 -32.01 14.55
N ARG A 296 19.64 -32.04 13.21
CA ARG A 296 20.87 -32.18 12.40
C ARG A 296 21.85 -31.06 12.73
N VAL A 297 21.40 -29.81 12.72
CA VAL A 297 22.24 -28.65 13.04
C VAL A 297 22.68 -28.68 14.51
N ARG A 298 21.81 -29.02 15.47
CA ARG A 298 22.23 -29.20 16.88
C ARG A 298 23.30 -30.28 17.04
N GLN A 299 23.18 -31.39 16.32
CA GLN A 299 24.18 -32.47 16.33
C GLN A 299 25.51 -31.99 15.77
N LEU A 300 25.50 -31.38 14.59
CA LEU A 300 26.65 -30.70 13.98
C LEU A 300 27.31 -29.73 14.97
N LEU A 301 26.54 -28.86 15.65
CA LEU A 301 27.08 -27.90 16.60
C LEU A 301 27.72 -28.59 17.82
N ARG A 302 27.07 -29.61 18.41
CA ARG A 302 27.61 -30.41 19.53
C ARG A 302 28.92 -31.13 19.15
N GLU A 303 28.99 -31.71 17.95
CA GLU A 303 30.16 -32.46 17.46
C GLU A 303 31.30 -31.55 16.99
N SER A 304 30.99 -30.34 16.52
CA SER A 304 31.98 -29.42 15.96
C SER A 304 32.94 -28.79 16.98
N GLY A 305 32.54 -28.72 18.25
CA GLY A 305 33.34 -28.11 19.33
C GLY A 305 33.49 -26.59 19.28
N TYR A 306 32.86 -25.87 18.35
CA TYR A 306 32.93 -24.40 18.29
C TYR A 306 32.17 -23.75 19.44
N ALA A 307 32.74 -22.69 20.03
CA ALA A 307 32.03 -21.84 20.97
C ALA A 307 30.99 -20.97 20.23
N TRP A 308 29.95 -20.52 20.93
CA TRP A 308 28.87 -19.71 20.32
C TRP A 308 29.34 -18.38 19.72
N ARG A 309 30.47 -17.83 20.19
CA ARG A 309 31.11 -16.65 19.57
C ARG A 309 31.72 -16.94 18.20
N ASP A 310 31.98 -18.22 17.89
CA ASP A 310 32.67 -18.70 16.69
C ASP A 310 31.73 -19.46 15.74
N ILE A 311 30.43 -19.50 16.07
CA ILE A 311 29.37 -20.01 15.19
C ILE A 311 28.64 -18.80 14.62
N PHE A 312 28.70 -18.63 13.31
CA PHE A 312 28.12 -17.51 12.57
C PHE A 312 26.99 -17.98 11.66
N ASN A 313 26.09 -17.06 11.31
CA ASN A 313 25.15 -17.18 10.21
C ASN A 313 25.35 -16.02 9.23
N MET A 314 25.35 -16.32 7.93
CA MET A 314 25.32 -15.36 6.82
C MET A 314 24.02 -15.51 6.02
N ASP A 315 23.51 -14.39 5.53
CA ASP A 315 22.27 -14.28 4.75
C ASP A 315 22.26 -12.96 3.97
N GLU A 316 21.48 -12.88 2.89
CA GLU A 316 21.34 -11.71 2.04
C GLU A 316 19.93 -11.11 2.08
N THR A 317 19.84 -9.79 1.92
CA THR A 317 18.55 -9.15 1.68
C THR A 317 18.61 -8.07 0.60
N GLY A 318 17.57 -8.02 -0.23
CA GLY A 318 17.30 -6.88 -1.09
C GLY A 318 16.72 -5.72 -0.28
N LEU A 319 17.26 -4.51 -0.50
CA LEU A 319 16.73 -3.26 0.02
C LEU A 319 16.45 -2.30 -1.14
N PHE A 320 15.18 -2.05 -1.45
CA PHE A 320 14.79 -0.92 -2.30
C PHE A 320 14.93 0.38 -1.51
N TYR A 321 16.12 0.95 -1.53
CA TYR A 321 16.53 2.00 -0.60
C TYR A 321 15.80 3.34 -0.82
N ALA A 322 15.36 3.61 -2.05
CA ALA A 322 14.58 4.79 -2.46
C ALA A 322 13.08 4.50 -2.64
N MET A 323 12.59 3.37 -2.12
CA MET A 323 11.16 3.05 -2.11
C MET A 323 10.40 3.99 -1.16
N VAL A 324 9.61 4.88 -1.77
CA VAL A 324 8.64 5.75 -1.08
C VAL A 324 7.43 4.95 -0.59
N PRO A 325 6.67 5.45 0.41
CA PRO A 325 5.33 4.94 0.67
C PRO A 325 4.45 5.04 -0.59
N ASP A 326 3.87 3.92 -1.01
CA ASP A 326 2.98 3.81 -2.18
C ASP A 326 1.64 4.57 -2.02
N THR A 327 1.38 5.03 -0.80
CA THR A 327 0.12 5.59 -0.32
C THR A 327 0.39 6.80 0.58
N GLY A 328 -0.34 7.90 0.35
CA GLY A 328 -0.21 9.18 1.08
C GLY A 328 -1.54 9.92 1.17
N ILE A 329 -1.59 11.11 1.78
CA ILE A 329 -2.83 11.94 1.72
C ILE A 329 -2.89 12.74 0.43
N SER A 330 -4.12 12.96 -0.04
CA SER A 330 -4.46 14.21 -0.70
C SER A 330 -5.95 14.51 -0.52
N ASN A 331 -6.29 15.80 -0.50
CA ASN A 331 -7.66 16.33 -0.52
C ASN A 331 -8.37 16.15 -1.88
N ALA A 332 -7.61 15.80 -2.92
CA ALA A 332 -8.10 15.42 -4.26
C ALA A 332 -7.34 14.18 -4.78
N GLN A 333 -7.85 13.50 -5.80
CA GLN A 333 -7.11 12.38 -6.41
C GLN A 333 -5.84 12.90 -7.12
N ARG A 334 -4.66 12.60 -6.57
CA ARG A 334 -3.35 12.85 -7.19
C ARG A 334 -2.80 11.55 -7.78
N GLY A 335 -1.89 11.66 -8.75
CA GLY A 335 -1.08 10.52 -9.19
C GLY A 335 -0.16 10.05 -8.06
N GLY A 336 0.09 8.74 -7.97
CA GLY A 336 1.06 8.19 -7.01
C GLY A 336 2.49 8.62 -7.37
N LEU A 337 3.33 8.83 -6.36
CA LEU A 337 4.76 9.06 -6.56
C LEU A 337 5.39 7.77 -7.11
N LYS A 338 5.90 7.82 -8.35
CA LYS A 338 6.62 6.69 -8.97
C LYS A 338 8.02 6.58 -8.35
N GLY A 339 8.10 6.00 -7.15
CA GLY A 339 9.37 5.80 -6.44
C GLY A 339 10.38 5.02 -7.29
N LYS A 340 11.65 5.44 -7.26
CA LYS A 340 12.73 4.75 -7.98
C LYS A 340 12.97 3.38 -7.33
N LYS A 341 12.71 2.28 -8.05
CA LYS A 341 12.94 0.89 -7.56
C LYS A 341 14.42 0.50 -7.58
N VAL A 342 15.30 1.35 -7.05
CA VAL A 342 16.75 1.07 -7.00
C VAL A 342 17.03 0.12 -5.84
N ARG A 343 17.56 -1.06 -6.15
CA ARG A 343 17.94 -2.10 -5.18
C ARG A 343 19.43 -2.03 -4.88
N LEU A 344 19.76 -2.19 -3.60
CA LEU A 344 21.06 -2.72 -3.16
C LEU A 344 20.80 -4.07 -2.49
N THR A 345 21.73 -5.00 -2.62
CA THR A 345 21.72 -6.24 -1.83
C THR A 345 22.73 -6.11 -0.69
N TYR A 346 22.30 -6.41 0.53
CA TYR A 346 23.13 -6.38 1.75
C TYR A 346 23.34 -7.80 2.24
N VAL A 347 24.61 -8.18 2.41
CA VAL A 347 25.04 -9.44 3.01
C VAL A 347 25.32 -9.18 4.48
N PHE A 348 24.63 -9.88 5.37
CA PHE A 348 24.81 -9.78 6.81
C PHE A 348 25.53 -11.00 7.36
N THR A 349 26.28 -10.85 8.45
CA THR A 349 26.94 -11.98 9.12
C THR A 349 27.05 -11.70 10.62
N VAL A 350 26.54 -12.62 11.44
CA VAL A 350 26.38 -12.46 12.91
C VAL A 350 26.70 -13.75 13.65
N ASN A 351 27.28 -13.67 14.86
CA ASN A 351 27.55 -14.86 15.68
C ASN A 351 26.41 -15.24 16.64
N ALA A 352 26.44 -16.49 17.13
CA ALA A 352 25.36 -17.09 17.91
C ALA A 352 25.21 -16.52 19.33
N ASP A 353 26.29 -16.02 19.93
CA ASP A 353 26.20 -15.25 21.18
C ASP A 353 25.98 -13.74 20.96
N GLY A 354 25.76 -13.29 19.73
CA GLY A 354 25.43 -11.92 19.37
C GLY A 354 26.49 -10.86 19.74
N THR A 355 27.69 -11.28 20.16
CA THR A 355 28.79 -10.36 20.49
C THR A 355 29.43 -9.72 19.26
N GLU A 356 29.26 -10.33 18.08
CA GLU A 356 29.91 -9.93 16.84
C GLU A 356 28.92 -9.88 15.68
N LYS A 357 28.91 -8.74 14.99
CA LYS A 357 28.19 -8.52 13.73
C LYS A 357 29.14 -7.84 12.75
N HIS A 358 29.29 -8.43 11.57
CA HIS A 358 30.22 -7.91 10.56
C HIS A 358 29.75 -6.57 9.99
N ARG A 359 30.69 -5.81 9.40
CA ARG A 359 30.33 -4.74 8.46
C ARG A 359 29.66 -5.41 7.25
N PRO A 360 28.43 -5.02 6.85
CA PRO A 360 27.75 -5.65 5.72
C PRO A 360 28.55 -5.49 4.42
N LEU A 361 28.59 -6.55 3.62
CA LEU A 361 29.01 -6.46 2.22
C LEU A 361 27.80 -5.94 1.42
N ILE A 362 28.02 -4.87 0.66
CA ILE A 362 26.99 -4.17 -0.11
C ILE A 362 27.23 -4.44 -1.60
N ILE A 363 26.21 -4.90 -2.31
CA ILE A 363 26.27 -5.16 -3.76
C ILE A 363 25.29 -4.23 -4.48
N GLY A 364 25.80 -3.50 -5.48
CA GLY A 364 25.03 -2.61 -6.36
C GLY A 364 25.35 -2.84 -7.84
N LYS A 365 24.75 -2.03 -8.73
CA LYS A 365 24.99 -2.14 -10.18
C LYS A 365 26.31 -1.52 -10.61
N ALA A 366 26.47 -0.22 -10.34
CA ALA A 366 27.62 0.55 -10.80
C ALA A 366 28.90 0.25 -10.00
N LYS A 367 30.03 0.12 -10.70
CA LYS A 367 31.39 -0.07 -10.15
C LYS A 367 31.87 1.14 -9.35
N GLN A 368 31.53 2.34 -9.82
CA GLN A 368 31.66 3.60 -9.09
C GLN A 368 30.40 4.46 -9.32
N PRO A 369 29.39 4.37 -8.43
CA PRO A 369 28.20 5.22 -8.48
C PRO A 369 28.54 6.71 -8.50
N ARG A 370 27.79 7.53 -9.25
CA ARG A 370 28.01 8.99 -9.36
C ARG A 370 27.97 9.66 -7.97
N ALA A 371 27.07 9.20 -7.10
CA ALA A 371 26.98 9.54 -5.68
C ALA A 371 28.28 9.41 -4.85
N PHE A 372 29.24 8.55 -5.25
CA PHE A 372 30.54 8.41 -4.55
C PHE A 372 31.52 9.55 -4.87
N ARG A 373 31.21 10.42 -5.84
CA ARG A 373 31.95 11.66 -6.16
C ARG A 373 33.46 11.40 -6.38
N LYS A 374 33.78 10.40 -7.21
CA LYS A 374 35.14 9.93 -7.58
C LYS A 374 35.97 9.32 -6.43
N LYS A 375 35.36 8.96 -5.30
CA LYS A 375 35.98 8.13 -4.26
C LYS A 375 35.65 6.64 -4.45
N THR A 376 36.51 5.76 -3.94
CA THR A 376 36.17 4.34 -3.81
C THR A 376 35.28 4.09 -2.58
N ALA A 377 34.53 2.99 -2.57
CA ALA A 377 33.74 2.59 -1.41
C ALA A 377 34.58 2.42 -0.13
N ALA A 378 35.80 1.88 -0.26
CA ALA A 378 36.73 1.73 0.85
C ALA A 378 37.15 3.09 1.45
N GLN A 379 37.42 4.10 0.60
CA GLN A 379 37.66 5.50 1.03
C GLN A 379 36.42 6.18 1.65
N LEU A 380 35.24 5.57 1.53
CA LEU A 380 33.98 6.00 2.13
C LEU A 380 33.58 5.14 3.34
N GLY A 381 34.38 4.12 3.70
CA GLY A 381 34.16 3.23 4.84
C GLY A 381 33.35 1.95 4.54
N PHE A 382 32.96 1.72 3.28
CA PHE A 382 32.06 0.62 2.90
C PHE A 382 32.77 -0.56 2.23
N LEU A 383 32.36 -1.78 2.59
CA LEU A 383 32.69 -3.00 1.87
C LEU A 383 31.69 -3.15 0.71
N TYR A 384 32.13 -2.84 -0.51
CA TYR A 384 31.26 -2.81 -1.70
C TYR A 384 31.80 -3.71 -2.81
N ARG A 385 30.88 -4.28 -3.60
CA ARG A 385 31.11 -5.03 -4.84
C ARG A 385 29.99 -4.68 -5.83
N ASN A 386 30.11 -5.07 -7.09
CA ASN A 386 29.11 -4.74 -8.11
C ASN A 386 28.98 -5.80 -9.22
N ASN A 387 27.80 -5.87 -9.83
CA ASN A 387 27.49 -6.61 -11.06
C ASN A 387 26.14 -6.12 -11.62
N ALA A 388 25.79 -6.42 -12.87
CA ALA A 388 24.62 -5.85 -13.55
C ALA A 388 23.27 -6.10 -12.83
N LYS A 389 23.11 -7.27 -12.19
CA LYS A 389 21.91 -7.66 -11.43
C LYS A 389 21.90 -7.17 -9.96
N ALA A 390 22.99 -6.58 -9.45
CA ALA A 390 23.16 -6.14 -8.06
C ALA A 390 22.93 -7.24 -6.99
N TRP A 391 23.46 -8.44 -7.25
CA TRP A 391 23.18 -9.66 -6.48
C TRP A 391 24.44 -10.44 -6.09
N MET A 392 24.32 -11.49 -5.28
CA MET A 392 25.46 -12.35 -4.95
C MET A 392 25.87 -13.22 -6.15
N THR A 393 27.18 -13.42 -6.32
CA THR A 393 27.76 -14.37 -7.28
C THR A 393 28.91 -15.13 -6.62
N SER A 394 29.22 -16.34 -7.12
CA SER A 394 30.27 -17.17 -6.52
C SER A 394 31.65 -16.51 -6.50
N GLU A 395 31.97 -15.64 -7.47
CA GLU A 395 33.22 -14.85 -7.44
C GLU A 395 33.24 -13.88 -6.25
N ILE A 396 32.16 -13.13 -6.04
CA ILE A 396 32.03 -12.17 -4.93
C ILE A 396 32.06 -12.89 -3.59
N TYR A 397 31.28 -13.97 -3.46
CA TYR A 397 31.18 -14.81 -2.27
C TYR A 397 32.52 -15.45 -1.90
N GLN A 398 33.18 -16.15 -2.84
CA GLN A 398 34.48 -16.77 -2.58
C GLN A 398 35.56 -15.74 -2.26
N LYS A 399 35.52 -14.55 -2.88
CA LYS A 399 36.46 -13.48 -2.56
C LYS A 399 36.25 -12.95 -1.15
N TRP A 400 35.00 -12.69 -0.76
CA TRP A 400 34.66 -12.28 0.60
C TRP A 400 35.07 -13.32 1.65
N LEU A 401 34.84 -14.61 1.40
CA LEU A 401 35.30 -15.68 2.28
C LEU A 401 36.83 -15.79 2.36
N ARG A 402 37.56 -15.61 1.26
CA ARG A 402 39.04 -15.60 1.29
C ARG A 402 39.59 -14.38 2.03
N ASP A 403 38.98 -13.20 1.84
CA ASP A 403 39.31 -11.99 2.59
C ASP A 403 39.14 -12.24 4.12
N TRP A 404 38.01 -12.83 4.55
CA TRP A 404 37.72 -13.11 5.96
C TRP A 404 38.52 -14.29 6.55
N ASP A 405 38.73 -15.39 5.81
CA ASP A 405 39.55 -16.53 6.26
C ASP A 405 41.02 -16.10 6.47
N ALA A 406 41.51 -15.12 5.69
CA ALA A 406 42.83 -14.51 5.91
C ALA A 406 42.91 -13.63 7.17
N GLU A 407 41.84 -12.91 7.54
CA GLU A 407 41.74 -12.21 8.82
C GLU A 407 41.70 -13.20 10.00
N LEU A 408 40.93 -14.28 9.88
CA LEU A 408 40.82 -15.34 10.89
C LEU A 408 42.12 -16.13 11.08
N ARG A 409 42.90 -16.36 10.00
CA ARG A 409 44.27 -16.89 10.08
C ARG A 409 45.17 -16.00 10.92
N GLN A 410 45.14 -14.68 10.71
CA GLN A 410 45.93 -13.71 11.49
C GLN A 410 45.50 -13.66 12.96
N ALA A 411 44.21 -13.80 13.24
CA ALA A 411 43.66 -13.90 14.59
C ALA A 411 43.85 -15.27 15.28
N ASN A 412 44.43 -16.27 14.58
CA ASN A 412 44.49 -17.68 14.99
C ASN A 412 43.12 -18.24 15.46
N ARG A 413 42.04 -17.79 14.82
CA ARG A 413 40.65 -18.11 15.17
C ARG A 413 40.07 -19.04 14.11
N LYS A 414 39.23 -19.99 14.51
CA LYS A 414 38.45 -20.83 13.59
C LYS A 414 36.97 -20.67 13.87
N VAL A 415 36.16 -20.68 12.81
CA VAL A 415 34.71 -20.43 12.88
C VAL A 415 33.93 -21.43 12.05
N LEU A 416 32.67 -21.62 12.41
CA LEU A 416 31.65 -22.27 11.61
C LEU A 416 30.72 -21.21 11.03
N LEU A 417 30.47 -21.26 9.72
CA LEU A 417 29.52 -20.42 9.01
C LEU A 417 28.32 -21.26 8.56
N LEU A 418 27.13 -20.88 9.03
CA LEU A 418 25.84 -21.42 8.60
C LEU A 418 25.21 -20.48 7.57
N GLN A 419 24.68 -21.05 6.50
CA GLN A 419 24.06 -20.31 5.39
C GLN A 419 22.99 -21.17 4.70
N ASP A 420 22.28 -20.62 3.73
CA ASP A 420 21.34 -21.38 2.93
C ASP A 420 22.04 -22.34 1.93
N ASN A 421 21.28 -22.86 0.97
CA ASN A 421 21.78 -23.74 -0.08
C ASN A 421 21.63 -23.11 -1.48
N PHE A 422 21.78 -21.79 -1.59
CA PHE A 422 21.77 -21.05 -2.87
C PHE A 422 22.95 -21.48 -3.75
N SER A 423 22.71 -21.75 -5.04
CA SER A 423 23.75 -22.23 -5.97
C SER A 423 24.86 -21.21 -6.24
N GLY A 424 24.69 -19.93 -5.84
CA GLY A 424 25.77 -18.95 -5.81
C GLY A 424 26.81 -19.17 -4.70
N HIS A 425 26.45 -19.76 -3.54
CA HIS A 425 27.32 -19.84 -2.35
C HIS A 425 28.31 -21.03 -2.36
N ILE A 426 28.98 -21.27 -3.49
CA ILE A 426 29.98 -22.34 -3.68
C ILE A 426 31.26 -22.01 -2.89
N PRO A 427 31.56 -22.69 -1.76
CA PRO A 427 32.69 -22.34 -0.89
C PRO A 427 34.04 -22.64 -1.56
N PRO A 428 35.08 -21.78 -1.38
CA PRO A 428 36.39 -22.03 -1.95
C PRO A 428 37.14 -23.15 -1.21
N SER A 429 37.81 -24.04 -1.93
CA SER A 429 38.51 -25.22 -1.36
C SER A 429 39.83 -24.89 -0.64
N ASP A 430 40.30 -23.65 -0.73
CA ASP A 430 41.52 -23.14 -0.09
C ASP A 430 41.30 -22.50 1.30
N LEU A 431 40.07 -22.54 1.85
CA LEU A 431 39.76 -22.16 3.23
C LEU A 431 40.52 -23.02 4.26
N ARG A 432 40.83 -22.45 5.44
CA ARG A 432 41.58 -23.13 6.52
C ARG A 432 41.05 -22.85 7.92
N ASN A 433 40.30 -21.75 8.07
CA ASN A 433 39.82 -21.24 9.35
C ASN A 433 38.29 -21.08 9.37
N ILE A 434 37.63 -20.94 8.22
CA ILE A 434 36.17 -21.03 8.07
C ILE A 434 35.79 -22.46 7.66
N ARG A 435 34.94 -23.12 8.45
CA ARG A 435 34.11 -24.26 8.00
C ARG A 435 32.77 -23.69 7.53
N VAL A 436 32.31 -24.04 6.34
CA VAL A 436 30.98 -23.65 5.83
C VAL A 436 30.06 -24.87 5.85
N GLU A 437 28.83 -24.69 6.31
CA GLU A 437 27.78 -25.72 6.35
C GLU A 437 26.45 -25.10 5.90
N ASN A 438 25.80 -25.74 4.92
CA ASN A 438 24.52 -25.27 4.39
C ASN A 438 23.35 -25.86 5.20
N PHE A 439 22.24 -25.11 5.27
CA PHE A 439 20.95 -25.63 5.69
C PHE A 439 20.32 -26.52 4.61
N GLU A 440 19.41 -27.41 4.99
CA GLU A 440 18.57 -28.13 4.03
C GLU A 440 17.65 -27.16 3.26
N ALA A 441 17.45 -27.45 1.97
CA ALA A 441 16.74 -26.56 1.05
C ALA A 441 15.29 -26.27 1.49
N ASN A 442 14.84 -25.04 1.22
CA ASN A 442 13.48 -24.54 1.50
C ASN A 442 13.11 -24.47 3.01
N LEU A 443 14.07 -24.63 3.92
CA LEU A 443 13.86 -24.53 5.38
C LEU A 443 14.38 -23.24 6.01
N THR A 444 15.14 -22.42 5.27
CA THR A 444 15.82 -21.17 5.72
C THR A 444 14.95 -20.33 6.63
N SER A 445 13.78 -19.90 6.17
CA SER A 445 12.85 -19.04 6.93
C SER A 445 12.35 -19.63 8.27
N HIS A 446 12.62 -20.91 8.58
CA HIS A 446 12.39 -21.54 9.88
C HIS A 446 13.65 -21.80 10.72
N VAL A 447 14.84 -21.92 10.11
CA VAL A 447 16.08 -22.37 10.79
C VAL A 447 17.23 -21.36 10.72
N GLN A 448 17.18 -20.39 9.82
CA GLN A 448 18.18 -19.35 9.61
C GLN A 448 17.98 -18.20 10.61
N PRO A 449 18.98 -17.90 11.49
CA PRO A 449 18.90 -16.83 12.48
C PRO A 449 18.61 -15.43 11.92
N LEU A 450 19.17 -15.07 10.76
CA LEU A 450 18.98 -13.75 10.14
C LEU A 450 17.53 -13.51 9.71
N ASP A 451 16.87 -14.52 9.13
CA ASP A 451 15.42 -14.59 8.86
C ASP A 451 14.55 -14.48 10.12
N GLN A 452 15.00 -14.98 11.28
CA GLN A 452 14.17 -15.02 12.49
C GLN A 452 13.82 -13.64 13.08
N GLY A 453 14.38 -12.55 12.55
CA GLY A 453 13.97 -11.19 12.87
C GLY A 453 15.06 -10.14 12.67
N ILE A 454 16.32 -10.54 12.47
CA ILE A 454 17.47 -9.63 12.40
C ILE A 454 17.39 -8.75 11.13
N ILE A 455 17.15 -9.36 9.97
CA ILE A 455 16.94 -8.65 8.69
C ILE A 455 15.73 -7.71 8.78
N ARG A 456 14.63 -8.18 9.40
CA ARG A 456 13.40 -7.41 9.62
C ARG A 456 13.66 -6.17 10.50
N CYS A 457 14.42 -6.34 11.57
CA CYS A 457 14.83 -5.26 12.48
C CYS A 457 15.71 -4.22 11.77
N PHE A 458 16.72 -4.65 11.01
CA PHE A 458 17.54 -3.78 10.16
C PHE A 458 16.68 -2.95 9.20
N LYS A 459 15.77 -3.60 8.45
CA LYS A 459 14.88 -2.90 7.50
C LYS A 459 13.96 -1.91 8.21
N ALA A 460 13.49 -2.22 9.43
CA ALA A 460 12.63 -1.34 10.21
C ALA A 460 13.37 -0.06 10.63
N HIS A 461 14.57 -0.18 11.21
CA HIS A 461 15.41 0.99 11.52
C HIS A 461 15.75 1.80 10.25
N TYR A 462 16.09 1.15 9.13
CA TYR A 462 16.35 1.85 7.86
C TYR A 462 15.14 2.66 7.41
N ARG A 463 13.95 2.04 7.35
CA ARG A 463 12.70 2.71 6.93
C ARG A 463 12.34 3.85 7.89
N ALA A 464 12.53 3.67 9.20
CA ALA A 464 12.26 4.70 10.20
C ALA A 464 13.15 5.94 10.01
N VAL A 465 14.47 5.75 9.86
CA VAL A 465 15.41 6.87 9.64
C VAL A 465 15.21 7.52 8.26
N TYR A 466 14.92 6.74 7.21
CA TYR A 466 14.57 7.26 5.88
C TYR A 466 13.30 8.13 5.91
N ILE A 467 12.30 7.75 6.71
CA ILE A 467 11.06 8.52 6.91
C ILE A 467 11.32 9.79 7.73
N ARG A 468 12.08 9.73 8.84
CA ARG A 468 12.47 10.92 9.62
C ARG A 468 13.15 11.95 8.73
N ARG A 469 14.13 11.53 7.92
CA ARG A 469 14.80 12.37 6.91
C ARG A 469 13.83 13.05 5.93
N ALA A 470 12.70 12.42 5.59
CA ALA A 470 11.70 13.02 4.72
C ALA A 470 10.80 14.04 5.45
N VAL A 471 10.62 13.91 6.78
CA VAL A 471 10.04 14.94 7.64
C VAL A 471 11.01 16.11 7.77
N ASP A 472 12.27 15.86 8.14
CA ASP A 472 13.32 16.88 8.29
C ASP A 472 13.40 17.76 7.03
N ARG A 473 13.43 17.13 5.84
CA ARG A 473 13.46 17.84 4.54
C ARG A 473 12.18 18.62 4.23
N TYR A 474 11.02 18.17 4.73
CA TYR A 474 9.77 18.93 4.58
C TYR A 474 9.81 20.21 5.43
N ASP A 475 10.31 20.11 6.66
CA ASP A 475 10.45 21.25 7.58
C ASP A 475 11.59 22.21 7.16
N GLU A 476 12.63 21.71 6.48
CA GLU A 476 13.63 22.50 5.72
C GLU A 476 13.02 23.25 4.50
N GLY A 477 11.76 23.00 4.15
CA GLY A 477 11.07 23.63 3.02
C GLY A 477 11.34 23.00 1.65
N VAL A 478 11.90 21.77 1.59
CA VAL A 478 12.07 21.04 0.32
C VAL A 478 10.69 20.71 -0.27
N THR A 479 10.57 20.80 -1.60
CA THR A 479 9.31 20.50 -2.31
C THR A 479 8.81 19.09 -1.98
N PRO A 480 7.50 18.88 -1.73
CA PRO A 480 6.94 17.56 -1.35
C PRO A 480 7.16 16.42 -2.35
N THR A 481 7.56 16.73 -3.58
CA THR A 481 8.01 15.76 -4.60
C THR A 481 9.42 15.21 -4.32
N ASN A 482 10.26 15.99 -3.66
CA ASN A 482 11.71 15.78 -3.52
C ASN A 482 12.15 15.44 -2.09
N ILE A 483 11.26 15.49 -1.10
CA ILE A 483 11.60 15.12 0.30
C ILE A 483 12.16 13.68 0.39
N TYR A 484 11.64 12.78 -0.45
CA TYR A 484 12.06 11.37 -0.52
C TYR A 484 13.34 11.11 -1.33
N ASP A 485 13.84 12.10 -2.10
CA ASP A 485 15.05 11.94 -2.92
C ASP A 485 16.24 11.57 -2.04
N ILE A 486 16.96 10.50 -2.39
CA ILE A 486 18.14 10.01 -1.68
C ILE A 486 19.15 9.41 -2.66
N ASP A 487 20.41 9.86 -2.59
CA ASP A 487 21.50 9.31 -3.40
C ASP A 487 22.02 7.99 -2.78
N GLN A 488 22.68 7.14 -3.58
CA GLN A 488 23.14 5.81 -3.11
C GLN A 488 24.08 5.91 -1.89
N LEU A 489 24.92 6.95 -1.79
CA LEU A 489 25.85 7.12 -0.68
C LEU A 489 25.13 7.55 0.61
N GLN A 490 24.10 8.38 0.50
CA GLN A 490 23.21 8.71 1.62
C GLN A 490 22.47 7.46 2.10
N ALA A 491 21.91 6.67 1.19
CA ALA A 491 21.24 5.41 1.51
C ALA A 491 22.16 4.41 2.22
N MET A 492 23.38 4.21 1.72
CA MET A 492 24.39 3.34 2.37
C MET A 492 24.77 3.83 3.78
N ARG A 493 24.75 5.14 4.04
CA ARG A 493 24.96 5.71 5.39
C ARG A 493 23.76 5.49 6.32
N LEU A 494 22.53 5.62 5.82
CA LEU A 494 21.34 5.29 6.62
C LEU A 494 21.30 3.80 6.95
N ALA A 495 21.75 2.93 6.04
CA ALA A 495 21.87 1.49 6.29
C ALA A 495 22.98 1.16 7.31
N ASP A 496 24.15 1.80 7.24
CA ASP A 496 25.22 1.63 8.24
C ASP A 496 24.80 2.15 9.63
N ALA A 497 23.96 3.19 9.72
CA ALA A 497 23.31 3.59 10.96
C ALA A 497 22.29 2.54 11.44
N ALA A 498 21.33 2.16 10.60
CA ALA A 498 20.30 1.17 10.92
C ALA A 498 20.88 -0.20 11.35
N TRP A 499 22.01 -0.61 10.77
CA TRP A 499 22.70 -1.85 11.17
C TRP A 499 23.37 -1.74 12.54
N LYS A 500 23.75 -0.54 13.00
CA LYS A 500 24.33 -0.33 14.34
C LYS A 500 23.29 -0.49 15.43
N GLU A 501 22.05 -0.04 15.21
CA GLU A 501 20.94 -0.15 16.17
C GLU A 501 20.49 -1.60 16.44
N VAL A 502 20.68 -2.54 15.49
CA VAL A 502 20.32 -3.96 15.67
C VAL A 502 21.13 -4.60 16.81
N ASP A 503 20.54 -4.74 17.98
CA ASP A 503 21.27 -5.04 19.22
C ASP A 503 21.65 -6.53 19.42
N ALA A 504 22.65 -6.75 20.27
CA ALA A 504 23.17 -8.09 20.58
C ALA A 504 22.12 -9.04 21.22
N THR A 505 21.14 -8.50 21.95
CA THR A 505 20.05 -9.25 22.56
C THR A 505 19.07 -9.71 21.48
N SER A 506 18.66 -8.82 20.56
CA SER A 506 17.87 -9.18 19.38
C SER A 506 18.53 -10.29 18.56
N ILE A 507 19.85 -10.23 18.36
CA ILE A 507 20.61 -11.28 17.65
C ILE A 507 20.52 -12.62 18.40
N LYS A 508 20.92 -12.69 19.69
CA LYS A 508 20.81 -13.90 20.54
C LYS A 508 19.40 -14.49 20.52
N ASN A 509 18.40 -13.62 20.60
CA ASN A 509 16.99 -13.97 20.63
C ASN A 509 16.52 -14.59 19.30
N CYS A 510 17.00 -14.10 18.17
CA CYS A 510 16.74 -14.69 16.85
C CYS A 510 17.42 -16.07 16.69
N TRP A 511 18.65 -16.23 17.17
CA TRP A 511 19.32 -17.55 17.24
C TRP A 511 18.57 -18.54 18.13
N LYS A 512 18.08 -18.11 19.29
CA LYS A 512 17.23 -18.94 20.18
C LYS A 512 15.91 -19.32 19.51
N LYS A 513 15.27 -18.37 18.80
CA LYS A 513 14.02 -18.60 18.03
C LYS A 513 14.21 -19.55 16.84
N ALA A 514 15.38 -19.52 16.19
CA ALA A 514 15.73 -20.46 15.12
C ALA A 514 15.77 -21.91 15.62
N GLY A 515 16.04 -22.12 16.91
CA GLY A 515 15.96 -23.42 17.58
C GLY A 515 17.09 -24.40 17.23
N ILE A 516 18.10 -23.94 16.46
CA ILE A 516 19.24 -24.73 15.98
C ILE A 516 20.39 -24.85 16.99
N LEU A 517 20.43 -24.00 18.02
CA LEU A 517 21.43 -24.11 19.08
C LEU A 517 21.14 -25.33 19.99
N PRO A 518 22.15 -26.07 20.46
CA PRO A 518 21.95 -27.13 21.44
C PRO A 518 21.48 -26.56 22.78
N ASP A 519 20.58 -27.27 23.46
CA ASP A 519 20.25 -26.96 24.85
C ASP A 519 21.51 -27.09 25.71
N THR A 520 21.88 -26.02 26.42
CA THR A 520 22.92 -26.09 27.44
C THR A 520 22.43 -27.01 28.55
N HIS A 521 23.17 -28.09 28.83
CA HIS A 521 22.90 -28.98 29.96
C HIS A 521 23.00 -28.20 31.27
N SER A 522 21.86 -27.67 31.72
CA SER A 522 21.75 -27.03 33.02
C SER A 522 21.89 -28.11 34.09
N THR A 523 23.05 -28.16 34.73
CA THR A 523 23.23 -28.90 35.98
C THR A 523 22.13 -28.47 36.96
N PRO A 524 21.46 -29.40 37.66
CA PRO A 524 20.20 -29.10 38.37
C PRO A 524 20.41 -28.21 39.60
N PHE A 525 20.52 -26.90 39.37
CA PHE A 525 20.56 -25.88 40.39
C PHE A 525 19.13 -25.57 40.86
N GLN A 526 18.92 -25.53 42.18
CA GLN A 526 17.59 -25.30 42.74
C GLN A 526 17.09 -23.88 42.42
N PRO A 527 15.79 -23.70 42.11
CA PRO A 527 15.27 -22.41 41.67
C PRO A 527 15.15 -21.41 42.83
N THR A 528 16.04 -20.42 42.85
CA THR A 528 16.00 -19.26 43.77
C THR A 528 15.52 -17.96 43.11
N VAL A 529 15.27 -17.97 41.79
CA VAL A 529 14.70 -16.84 41.04
C VAL A 529 13.21 -17.08 40.73
N PRO A 530 12.33 -16.06 40.89
CA PRO A 530 10.90 -16.21 40.59
C PRO A 530 10.60 -16.53 39.11
N ILE A 531 9.49 -17.24 38.88
CA ILE A 531 9.03 -17.70 37.56
C ILE A 531 8.80 -16.55 36.56
N SER A 532 8.62 -15.31 37.02
CA SER A 532 8.56 -14.12 36.16
C SER A 532 9.81 -13.90 35.29
N ALA A 533 10.96 -14.45 35.66
CA ALA A 533 12.19 -14.38 34.85
C ALA A 533 12.20 -15.35 33.65
N LEU A 534 11.26 -16.29 33.55
CA LEU A 534 11.27 -17.35 32.52
C LEU A 534 10.62 -16.95 31.17
N ILE A 535 10.16 -15.69 31.01
CA ILE A 535 9.47 -15.20 29.80
C ILE A 535 10.47 -14.87 28.67
N SER A 536 11.33 -15.84 28.33
CA SER A 536 12.34 -15.77 27.25
C SER A 536 11.76 -15.57 25.84
N SER A 537 10.45 -15.68 25.66
CA SER A 537 9.77 -15.51 24.38
C SER A 537 9.46 -14.05 24.05
N ASN A 538 9.34 -13.17 25.05
CA ASN A 538 8.94 -11.78 24.83
C ASN A 538 10.08 -10.90 24.33
N THR A 539 11.32 -11.12 24.77
CA THR A 539 12.46 -10.26 24.39
C THR A 539 12.88 -10.39 22.91
N VAL A 540 12.50 -11.47 22.20
CA VAL A 540 12.61 -11.55 20.73
C VAL A 540 11.64 -10.58 20.07
N ILE A 541 10.44 -10.48 20.65
CA ILE A 541 9.36 -9.61 20.18
C ILE A 541 9.71 -8.16 20.51
N GLU A 542 10.19 -7.86 21.71
CA GLU A 542 10.51 -6.50 22.18
C GLU A 542 11.49 -5.76 21.26
N GLY A 543 12.59 -6.37 20.82
CA GLY A 543 13.56 -5.70 19.93
C GLY A 543 12.98 -5.40 18.54
N VAL A 544 12.32 -6.39 17.92
CA VAL A 544 11.66 -6.20 16.61
C VAL A 544 10.49 -5.22 16.72
N VAL A 545 9.69 -5.30 17.79
CA VAL A 545 8.58 -4.37 18.07
C VAL A 545 9.09 -2.98 18.43
N HIS A 546 10.30 -2.82 19.00
CA HIS A 546 10.90 -1.50 19.18
C HIS A 546 11.25 -0.88 17.83
N ALA A 547 11.91 -1.61 16.93
CA ALA A 547 12.22 -1.13 15.59
C ALA A 547 10.95 -0.87 14.75
N GLU A 548 9.92 -1.72 14.86
CA GLU A 548 8.61 -1.49 14.24
C GLU A 548 7.85 -0.34 14.91
N LYS A 549 8.00 -0.10 16.21
CA LYS A 549 7.43 1.07 16.91
C LYS A 549 8.12 2.34 16.46
N GLU A 550 9.45 2.36 16.36
CA GLU A 550 10.22 3.47 15.80
C GLU A 550 9.79 3.84 14.37
N LEU A 551 9.42 2.83 13.57
CA LEU A 551 8.85 3.00 12.24
C LEU A 551 7.40 3.49 12.30
N ASN A 552 6.58 3.01 13.24
CA ASN A 552 5.23 3.52 13.47
C ASN A 552 5.24 4.99 13.91
N ASP A 553 6.04 5.34 14.92
CA ASP A 553 6.18 6.69 15.46
C ASP A 553 6.64 7.67 14.35
N ALA A 554 7.58 7.25 13.49
CA ALA A 554 8.02 8.02 12.32
C ALA A 554 6.93 8.15 11.24
N LEU A 555 6.14 7.09 11.00
CA LEU A 555 4.95 7.16 10.14
C LEU A 555 3.88 8.09 10.73
N ASP A 556 3.71 8.10 12.05
CA ASP A 556 2.76 8.97 12.78
C ASP A 556 3.20 10.43 12.79
N GLN A 557 4.49 10.72 12.79
CA GLN A 557 5.02 12.06 12.49
C GLN A 557 4.63 12.52 11.09
N LEU A 558 4.79 11.68 10.06
CA LEU A 558 4.22 11.94 8.71
C LEU A 558 2.69 12.09 8.71
N GLN A 559 1.96 11.54 9.69
CA GLN A 559 0.52 11.78 9.81
C GLN A 559 0.21 13.14 10.44
N SER A 560 0.95 13.56 11.46
CA SER A 560 0.78 14.87 12.11
C SER A 560 1.11 16.05 11.19
N THR A 561 2.09 15.90 10.28
CA THR A 561 2.39 16.92 9.24
C THR A 561 1.41 16.92 8.06
N GLY A 562 0.43 16.00 8.03
CA GLY A 562 -0.55 15.91 6.96
C GLY A 562 -0.03 15.28 5.66
N VAL A 563 1.11 14.58 5.70
CA VAL A 563 1.71 13.90 4.54
C VAL A 563 1.19 12.46 4.38
N LEU A 564 0.77 11.80 5.46
CA LEU A 564 0.24 10.43 5.49
C LEU A 564 -1.08 10.32 6.29
N HIS A 565 -2.04 9.48 5.89
CA HIS A 565 -3.35 9.38 6.57
C HIS A 565 -3.58 7.96 7.09
N GLN A 566 -4.22 7.82 8.25
CA GLN A 566 -4.43 6.54 8.93
C GLN A 566 -5.11 5.41 8.11
N LYS A 567 -5.92 5.72 7.07
CA LYS A 567 -6.48 4.71 6.14
C LYS A 567 -5.53 4.32 4.99
N ASN A 568 -4.50 5.11 4.78
CA ASN A 568 -3.48 5.01 3.75
C ASN A 568 -2.10 4.69 4.37
N ARG A 569 -2.06 4.19 5.62
CA ARG A 569 -0.83 3.69 6.24
C ARG A 569 -0.48 2.36 5.57
N MET A 570 0.61 2.31 4.82
CA MET A 570 1.17 1.06 4.31
C MET A 570 1.40 0.10 5.50
N ASN A 571 1.04 -1.17 5.33
CA ASN A 571 1.31 -2.18 6.36
C ASN A 571 2.83 -2.35 6.50
N ILE A 572 3.33 -2.34 7.74
CA ILE A 572 4.74 -2.60 8.09
C ILE A 572 5.27 -3.84 7.37
N GLU A 573 4.47 -4.91 7.29
CA GLU A 573 4.81 -6.14 6.59
C GLU A 573 5.19 -5.91 5.11
N PHE A 574 4.65 -4.89 4.45
CA PHE A 574 4.98 -4.54 3.06
C PHE A 574 6.15 -3.53 2.95
N LEU A 575 6.41 -2.74 4.00
CA LEU A 575 7.61 -1.88 4.09
C LEU A 575 8.90 -2.69 4.33
N LEU A 576 8.78 -3.83 5.02
CA LEU A 576 9.88 -4.71 5.40
C LEU A 576 10.01 -5.94 4.48
N ASN A 577 8.88 -6.54 4.10
CA ASN A 577 8.80 -7.71 3.23
C ASN A 577 7.94 -7.38 2.01
N SER A 578 8.38 -6.41 1.20
CA SER A 578 7.78 -6.18 -0.12
C SER A 578 7.94 -7.46 -0.96
N PRO A 579 6.87 -8.02 -1.55
CA PRO A 579 6.98 -9.24 -2.35
C PRO A 579 8.04 -9.15 -3.46
N GLU A 580 8.24 -7.95 -4.01
CA GLU A 580 9.23 -7.68 -5.07
C GLU A 580 10.69 -7.73 -4.60
N GLU A 581 10.95 -7.64 -3.28
CA GLU A 581 12.30 -7.83 -2.71
C GLU A 581 12.66 -9.32 -2.65
N ASN A 582 11.69 -10.19 -2.34
CA ASN A 582 11.90 -11.63 -2.16
C ASN A 582 11.75 -12.43 -3.48
N ILE A 583 10.83 -12.03 -4.37
CA ILE A 583 10.59 -12.69 -5.69
C ILE A 583 11.87 -12.74 -6.57
N ASN A 584 12.84 -11.85 -6.32
CA ASN A 584 14.14 -11.82 -7.00
C ASN A 584 15.30 -12.28 -6.10
N ILE A 585 15.06 -13.26 -5.23
CA ILE A 585 16.08 -14.01 -4.49
C ILE A 585 15.81 -15.51 -4.73
N ASP A 586 14.63 -15.99 -4.36
CA ASP A 586 14.29 -17.43 -4.31
C ASP A 586 14.01 -18.09 -5.69
N LEU A 587 14.04 -17.32 -6.79
CA LEU A 587 13.62 -17.77 -8.14
C LEU A 587 14.69 -17.58 -9.23
N ALA A 588 15.94 -17.33 -8.84
CA ALA A 588 17.05 -17.32 -9.79
C ALA A 588 17.30 -18.73 -10.35
N THR A 589 17.11 -18.94 -11.65
CA THR A 589 17.47 -20.22 -12.27
C THR A 589 18.99 -20.35 -12.40
N ASP A 590 19.51 -21.57 -12.51
CA ASP A 590 20.95 -21.76 -12.78
C ASP A 590 21.37 -21.09 -14.10
N GLN A 591 20.45 -20.91 -15.05
CA GLN A 591 20.66 -20.10 -16.27
C GLN A 591 20.77 -18.61 -15.93
N ASP A 592 19.89 -18.04 -15.10
CA ASP A 592 20.02 -16.65 -14.65
C ASP A 592 21.36 -16.36 -13.96
N ILE A 593 21.86 -17.35 -13.21
CA ILE A 593 23.12 -17.30 -12.47
C ILE A 593 24.29 -17.39 -13.43
N PHE A 594 24.27 -18.36 -14.36
CA PHE A 594 25.24 -18.48 -15.44
C PHE A 594 25.31 -17.20 -16.28
N ASP A 595 24.16 -16.70 -16.75
CA ASP A 595 24.06 -15.51 -17.59
C ASP A 595 24.66 -14.28 -16.93
N ALA A 596 24.38 -14.02 -15.64
CA ALA A 596 24.97 -12.87 -14.96
C ALA A 596 26.43 -13.08 -14.50
N VAL A 597 26.92 -14.32 -14.42
CA VAL A 597 28.35 -14.61 -14.24
C VAL A 597 29.12 -14.42 -15.56
N MET A 598 28.52 -14.77 -16.70
CA MET A 598 29.06 -14.50 -18.03
C MET A 598 29.00 -13.00 -18.36
N GLU A 599 27.87 -12.34 -18.16
CA GLU A 599 27.71 -10.87 -18.29
C GLU A 599 28.72 -10.13 -17.39
N ALA A 600 28.96 -10.60 -16.15
CA ALA A 600 29.96 -10.02 -15.26
C ALA A 600 31.41 -10.25 -15.74
N ARG A 601 31.70 -11.33 -16.47
CA ARG A 601 33.02 -11.58 -17.09
C ARG A 601 33.21 -10.75 -18.35
N GLU A 602 32.22 -10.72 -19.24
CA GLU A 602 32.21 -9.85 -20.42
C GLU A 602 32.34 -8.36 -20.02
N ALA A 603 31.73 -7.96 -18.89
CA ALA A 603 31.90 -6.64 -18.27
C ALA A 603 33.23 -6.41 -17.51
N GLN A 604 34.05 -7.45 -17.31
CA GLN A 604 35.45 -7.30 -16.89
C GLN A 604 36.39 -7.18 -18.11
N GLU A 605 36.07 -7.83 -19.22
CA GLU A 605 36.86 -7.81 -20.46
C GLU A 605 36.59 -6.55 -21.31
N HIS A 606 35.33 -6.11 -21.44
CA HIS A 606 34.97 -4.81 -22.00
C HIS A 606 35.05 -3.70 -20.94
N LEU A 607 36.12 -2.89 -21.01
CA LEU A 607 36.49 -1.89 -20.00
C LEU A 607 35.53 -0.70 -19.80
N ASP A 608 34.43 -0.59 -20.55
CA ASP A 608 33.57 0.60 -20.61
C ASP A 608 32.12 0.40 -20.11
N ILE A 609 31.93 -0.11 -18.87
CA ILE A 609 30.71 0.24 -18.10
C ILE A 609 30.92 1.57 -17.37
N ASN A 610 31.06 2.62 -18.16
CA ASN A 610 31.38 3.97 -17.70
C ASN A 610 30.10 4.76 -17.34
N GLY A 611 29.38 4.27 -16.33
CA GLY A 611 28.24 4.96 -15.71
C GLY A 611 26.94 4.94 -16.51
N GLY A 612 26.32 3.75 -16.59
CA GLY A 612 25.00 3.55 -17.21
C GLY A 612 23.89 4.44 -16.65
N ASP A 613 22.84 4.62 -17.45
CA ASP A 613 21.76 5.57 -17.19
C ASP A 613 20.82 5.13 -16.06
N ASP A 614 20.66 6.05 -15.11
CA ASP A 614 19.51 6.18 -14.20
C ASP A 614 19.21 7.69 -14.11
N ASP A 615 17.94 8.07 -14.21
CA ASP A 615 17.50 9.44 -14.52
C ASP A 615 18.11 10.52 -13.62
N GLU A 616 18.64 11.59 -14.24
CA GLU A 616 19.13 12.86 -13.64
C GLU A 616 19.26 12.87 -12.10
N GLU A 617 20.37 12.34 -11.55
CA GLU A 617 20.76 12.70 -10.18
C GLU A 617 21.23 14.17 -10.19
N PRO A 618 20.50 15.12 -9.55
CA PRO A 618 20.96 16.50 -9.47
C PRO A 618 22.22 16.55 -8.63
N ILE A 619 23.33 17.00 -9.23
CA ILE A 619 24.61 17.15 -8.54
C ILE A 619 24.50 18.32 -7.55
N SER A 620 24.00 18.02 -6.35
CA SER A 620 23.94 18.94 -5.22
C SER A 620 25.31 19.59 -5.02
N THR A 621 25.34 20.91 -5.24
CA THR A 621 26.56 21.72 -5.22
C THR A 621 27.20 21.62 -3.84
N ARG A 622 28.42 21.10 -3.79
CA ARG A 622 29.13 20.91 -2.52
C ARG A 622 29.35 22.28 -1.86
N PRO A 623 28.92 22.51 -0.61
CA PRO A 623 29.23 23.75 0.10
C PRO A 623 30.74 23.95 0.19
N SER A 624 31.20 25.21 0.06
CA SER A 624 32.63 25.50 0.06
C SER A 624 33.22 25.30 1.47
N PRO A 625 34.56 25.18 1.60
CA PRO A 625 35.21 25.20 2.92
C PRO A 625 34.87 26.45 3.75
N SER A 626 34.53 27.57 3.10
CA SER A 626 34.05 28.79 3.75
C SER A 626 32.66 28.60 4.36
N ASP A 627 31.73 28.01 3.62
CA ASP A 627 30.34 27.83 4.06
C ASP A 627 30.25 26.79 5.18
N VAL A 628 31.03 25.70 5.07
CA VAL A 628 31.16 24.71 6.16
C VAL A 628 31.77 25.35 7.41
N ARG A 629 32.78 26.22 7.28
CA ARG A 629 33.33 26.97 8.43
C ARG A 629 32.29 27.88 9.08
N LYS A 630 31.51 28.63 8.29
CA LYS A 630 30.41 29.47 8.81
C LYS A 630 29.39 28.63 9.58
N ALA A 631 28.91 27.52 9.00
CA ALA A 631 27.98 26.62 9.66
C ALA A 631 28.55 26.03 10.96
N VAL A 632 29.83 25.60 10.97
CA VAL A 632 30.50 25.12 12.19
C VAL A 632 30.57 26.21 13.26
N THR A 633 30.85 27.47 12.89
CA THR A 633 30.80 28.60 13.82
C THR A 633 29.39 28.80 14.37
N THR A 634 28.37 28.96 13.51
CA THR A 634 26.98 29.16 13.95
C THR A 634 26.45 28.03 14.85
N ILE A 635 26.81 26.77 14.58
CA ILE A 635 26.45 25.66 15.47
C ILE A 635 27.24 25.74 16.79
N THR A 636 28.52 26.12 16.77
CA THR A 636 29.28 26.32 18.01
C THR A 636 28.66 27.43 18.85
N ASP A 637 28.32 28.57 18.24
CA ASP A 637 27.73 29.73 18.93
C ASP A 637 26.39 29.37 19.59
N PHE A 638 25.58 28.51 18.96
CA PHE A 638 24.34 27.96 19.53
C PHE A 638 24.56 26.98 20.70
N LEU A 639 25.66 26.21 20.69
CA LEU A 639 25.96 25.22 21.73
C LEU A 639 26.56 25.86 23.01
N ILE A 640 27.12 27.07 22.93
CA ILE A 640 27.69 27.80 24.08
C ILE A 640 26.66 28.02 25.20
N GLU A 641 25.37 28.16 24.86
CA GLU A 641 24.28 28.33 25.83
C GLU A 641 23.73 26.99 26.38
N SER A 642 24.31 25.85 25.99
CA SER A 642 23.81 24.51 26.31
C SER A 642 24.73 23.72 27.25
N ASP A 643 24.27 23.49 28.48
CA ASP A 643 24.98 22.67 29.48
C ASP A 643 24.90 21.14 29.23
N ASP A 644 24.32 20.72 28.11
CA ASP A 644 24.02 19.32 27.81
C ASP A 644 25.28 18.47 27.49
N PRO A 645 25.39 17.21 27.98
CA PRO A 645 26.55 16.35 27.70
C PRO A 645 26.75 15.98 26.22
N TYR A 646 25.69 15.89 25.42
CA TYR A 646 25.78 15.71 23.97
C TYR A 646 26.21 16.99 23.27
N ALA A 647 25.75 18.17 23.71
CA ALA A 647 26.23 19.47 23.20
C ALA A 647 27.76 19.58 23.33
N ARG A 648 28.31 19.36 24.53
CA ARG A 648 29.77 19.39 24.79
C ARG A 648 30.54 18.34 23.97
N LYS A 649 29.95 17.17 23.72
CA LYS A 649 30.53 16.14 22.84
C LYS A 649 30.54 16.58 21.37
N LEU A 650 29.48 17.25 20.93
CA LEU A 650 29.35 17.78 19.57
C LEU A 650 30.33 18.94 19.32
N GLU A 651 30.53 19.85 20.28
CA GLU A 651 31.58 20.88 20.21
C GLU A 651 32.97 20.27 19.96
N GLY A 652 33.34 19.21 20.70
CA GLY A 652 34.62 18.52 20.53
C GLY A 652 34.82 17.97 19.10
N LEU A 653 33.76 17.41 18.51
CA LEU A 653 33.74 16.93 17.13
C LEU A 653 33.83 18.08 16.11
N LEU A 654 33.10 19.18 16.35
CA LEU A 654 33.12 20.39 15.52
C LEU A 654 34.48 21.09 15.52
N GLN A 655 35.15 21.15 16.68
CA GLN A 655 36.54 21.62 16.77
C GLN A 655 37.50 20.70 16.00
N GLY A 656 37.30 19.38 16.06
CA GLY A 656 38.06 18.40 15.26
C GLY A 656 37.91 18.67 13.76
N LEU A 657 36.68 18.80 13.28
CA LEU A 657 36.36 19.13 11.89
C LEU A 657 36.97 20.48 11.46
N ARG A 658 36.93 21.51 12.32
CA ARG A 658 37.53 22.83 12.04
C ARG A 658 39.04 22.74 11.85
N ARG A 659 39.75 21.96 12.68
CA ARG A 659 41.20 21.71 12.54
C ARG A 659 41.50 20.96 11.23
N ASP A 660 40.74 19.91 10.92
CA ASP A 660 40.99 19.07 9.74
C ASP A 660 40.69 19.80 8.41
N LEU A 661 39.68 20.68 8.39
CA LEU A 661 39.43 21.60 7.27
C LEU A 661 40.61 22.56 7.05
N GLN A 662 41.18 23.12 8.11
CA GLN A 662 42.33 24.03 8.05
C GLN A 662 43.62 23.31 7.62
N LEU A 663 43.83 22.07 8.06
CA LEU A 663 44.92 21.20 7.58
C LEU A 663 44.73 20.79 6.11
N THR A 664 43.50 20.57 5.66
CA THR A 664 43.19 20.24 4.26
C THR A 664 43.43 21.45 3.35
N GLU A 665 43.03 22.64 3.77
CA GLU A 665 43.18 23.88 2.99
C GLU A 665 44.65 24.29 2.90
N THR A 666 45.40 24.28 4.00
CA THR A 666 46.85 24.55 4.02
C THR A 666 47.64 23.57 3.15
N ARG A 667 47.27 22.27 3.14
CA ARG A 667 47.83 21.26 2.22
C ARG A 667 47.42 21.45 0.75
N SER A 668 46.39 22.24 0.46
CA SER A 668 45.95 22.54 -0.91
C SER A 668 46.56 23.82 -1.50
N LEU A 669 47.24 24.62 -0.67
CA LEU A 669 47.98 25.80 -1.12
C LEU A 669 49.14 25.37 -2.01
N LYS A 670 49.12 25.80 -3.28
CA LYS A 670 50.29 25.70 -4.16
C LYS A 670 51.32 26.74 -3.73
N ALA A 671 52.59 26.36 -3.67
CA ALA A 671 53.68 27.31 -3.49
C ALA A 671 53.75 28.27 -4.70
N THR A 672 53.33 29.51 -4.52
CA THR A 672 53.60 30.60 -5.46
C THR A 672 55.07 30.97 -5.39
N ARG A 673 55.67 31.34 -6.52
CA ARG A 673 57.01 31.92 -6.53
C ARG A 673 56.94 33.37 -6.06
N VAL A 674 58.03 33.87 -5.48
CA VAL A 674 58.14 35.29 -5.07
C VAL A 674 57.95 36.24 -6.27
N THR A 675 58.28 35.79 -7.49
CA THR A 675 58.00 36.49 -8.76
C THR A 675 56.51 36.75 -9.02
N ASP A 676 55.63 35.92 -8.46
CA ASP A 676 54.18 35.97 -8.72
C ASP A 676 53.49 37.07 -7.88
N TYR A 677 54.24 37.65 -6.92
CA TYR A 677 53.86 38.84 -6.15
C TYR A 677 54.21 40.13 -6.93
N PHE A 678 55.42 40.20 -7.48
CA PHE A 678 55.91 41.36 -8.27
C PHE A 678 55.30 41.50 -9.67
N SER A 679 54.39 40.61 -10.08
CA SER A 679 53.59 40.71 -11.30
C SER A 679 52.12 41.11 -11.03
N ARG A 680 51.82 41.55 -9.81
CA ARG A 680 50.49 41.99 -9.34
C ARG A 680 50.51 43.38 -8.68
N ILE A 681 51.62 44.11 -8.86
CA ILE A 681 51.86 45.50 -8.47
C ILE A 681 52.21 46.24 -9.77
#